data_AF-A0A5C0ZHG5-F1
#
_entry.id   AF-A0A5C0ZHG5-F1
#
_cell.length_a   1.000
_cell.length_b   1.000
_cell.length_c   1.000
_cell.angle_alpha   90.00
_cell.angle_beta   90.00
_cell.angle_gamma   90.00
#
_symmetry.space_group_name_H-M   'P 1'
#
loop_
_entity.id
_entity.type
_entity.pdbx_description
1 polymer ?
#
loop_
_entity_poly.entity_id
_entity_poly.type
_entity_poly.pdbx_seq_one_letter_code
_entity_poly.pdbx_strand_id
1 'polypeptide(L)'
;MKQRLLTGIFHVFFYIGLSFAQTAVTPQNALQQYLKKEDDTYRWIIHDTLSLGNETKVYRLLLTSQTWRNIVWTHQLSVIVPKNLKQSAALLFISGGSLDKGQPRWTDKQDALTVNLSSLAEKNGACVALLKQTPNQPLFNGLTEDALISYTFHQFQKEGDYTWPLLFPMVKSAVKAMDAVTEFTEKHTMVPADRFVVSGLSKRGWTTWLTGASDQRVIAIAPMVIDVLNMPVSLDYQIETWKEYSVEIQDYVNLGIPQQAKSEAGATLLQMVDPYSYRQALKMPKMIFMGTNDPYWVVDNIKHYYDSIPGTNLLHYVPNVGHNLGDGQDAFNALNAFFALTLRDEGYPPAEWQINTEGKKVNLALKILPDKLQGIKVWEASSKDADLRNNVWLFSQKNYVGNEAQLHYSFDFPSAGYKAFFVELLYPDPTGSTYGQSSRIFVMDSLGLVESHQHGHLEATLKALAEPHRNKILVAAHRGVHHEVPENSLAAIEAAIKQGVDIVEIDVKVSSDGIPFLMHDQTIDRTTNGKGDAEGFTFQALSRLQLKHRGKQTSYHIPTLEEALQLAKGKIVLDLDLKTDKLDPILHTVAKVKAQREVIFFDSDYKQLAKVKAANSSLKLMPRSHDLKEADKALALFEPSIVHLDESFYTNTVTAHIKNKGANVWMNTLGDLDKMIAQQADLSELDKFLAKGANIIQTDEPEKLLRYLNGKEKR
;
A
#
# COMPACT_ATOMS: atom_id res chain seq x y z
N MET A 1 26.54 78.79 -29.25
CA MET A 1 26.24 77.43 -29.77
C MET A 1 26.27 76.48 -28.58
N LYS A 2 25.21 75.70 -28.37
CA LYS A 2 24.83 75.02 -27.11
C LYS A 2 25.88 74.03 -26.55
N GLN A 3 26.32 74.21 -25.31
CA GLN A 3 26.98 73.18 -24.49
C GLN A 3 25.94 72.52 -23.56
N ARG A 4 25.80 71.20 -23.67
CA ARG A 4 24.89 70.38 -22.85
C ARG A 4 25.63 69.87 -21.60
N LEU A 5 24.96 70.00 -20.45
CA LEU A 5 25.28 69.32 -19.20
C LEU A 5 25.24 67.80 -19.38
N LEU A 6 26.22 67.10 -18.79
CA LEU A 6 26.19 65.67 -18.52
C LEU A 6 26.44 65.47 -17.01
N THR A 7 25.37 65.18 -16.29
CA THR A 7 25.33 64.71 -14.91
C THR A 7 25.87 63.27 -14.84
N GLY A 8 26.92 63.05 -14.05
CA GLY A 8 27.43 61.72 -13.74
C GLY A 8 26.57 61.00 -12.70
N ILE A 9 26.10 59.80 -13.04
CA ILE A 9 25.39 58.88 -12.14
C ILE A 9 26.39 57.81 -11.69
N PHE A 10 26.74 57.81 -10.41
CA PHE A 10 27.44 56.72 -9.74
C PHE A 10 26.52 55.50 -9.66
N HIS A 11 26.88 54.40 -10.33
CA HIS A 11 26.23 53.10 -10.13
C HIS A 11 26.95 52.36 -9.00
N VAL A 12 26.28 52.22 -7.86
CA VAL A 12 26.66 51.28 -6.80
C VAL A 12 26.13 49.91 -7.20
N PHE A 13 27.02 48.97 -7.52
CA PHE A 13 26.65 47.56 -7.72
C PHE A 13 26.36 46.93 -6.36
N PHE A 14 25.08 46.68 -6.07
CA PHE A 14 24.66 45.77 -5.00
C PHE A 14 24.88 44.33 -5.48
N TYR A 15 25.91 43.67 -4.98
CA TYR A 15 26.03 42.21 -5.04
C TYR A 15 24.95 41.61 -4.12
N ILE A 16 23.81 41.23 -4.68
CA ILE A 16 22.87 40.34 -4.01
C ILE A 16 23.45 38.93 -4.13
N GLY A 17 24.17 38.50 -3.10
CA GLY A 17 24.49 37.09 -2.90
C GLY A 17 23.19 36.34 -2.65
N LEU A 18 22.65 35.69 -3.67
CA LEU A 18 21.63 34.66 -3.52
C LEU A 18 22.27 33.48 -2.80
N SER A 19 22.23 33.47 -1.47
CA SER A 19 22.47 32.26 -0.71
C SER A 19 21.32 31.30 -1.02
N PHE A 20 21.58 30.30 -1.86
CA PHE A 20 20.67 29.16 -1.96
C PHE A 20 20.60 28.52 -0.57
N ALA A 21 19.47 28.68 0.12
CA ALA A 21 19.20 27.96 1.35
C ALA A 21 19.31 26.47 1.04
N GLN A 22 20.31 25.80 1.63
CA GLN A 22 20.48 24.36 1.51
C GLN A 22 19.20 23.71 2.05
N THR A 23 18.46 23.02 1.19
CA THR A 23 17.21 22.37 1.59
C THR A 23 17.52 21.35 2.67
N ALA A 24 16.85 21.44 3.82
CA ALA A 24 17.04 20.49 4.90
C ALA A 24 16.76 19.06 4.38
N VAL A 25 17.64 18.12 4.75
CA VAL A 25 17.45 16.71 4.40
C VAL A 25 16.33 16.16 5.27
N THR A 26 15.29 15.64 4.63
CA THR A 26 14.14 14.99 5.27
C THR A 26 14.01 13.57 4.74
N PRO A 27 13.29 12.67 5.42
CA PRO A 27 13.09 11.30 4.93
C PRO A 27 12.52 11.26 3.50
N GLN A 28 11.62 12.18 3.16
CA GLN A 28 10.99 12.27 1.83
C GLN A 28 11.99 12.65 0.72
N ASN A 29 13.02 13.43 1.04
CA ASN A 29 13.99 13.91 0.04
C ASN A 29 15.39 13.27 0.19
N ALA A 30 15.60 12.43 1.21
CA ALA A 30 16.91 11.91 1.61
C ALA A 30 17.61 11.18 0.45
N LEU A 31 16.89 10.33 -0.28
CA LEU A 31 17.43 9.64 -1.45
C LEU A 31 17.91 10.64 -2.52
N GLN A 32 17.07 11.63 -2.87
CA GLN A 32 17.43 12.63 -3.86
C GLN A 32 18.64 13.47 -3.44
N GLN A 33 18.74 13.84 -2.16
CA GLN A 33 19.88 14.58 -1.62
C GLN A 33 21.15 13.72 -1.62
N TYR A 34 21.03 12.43 -1.29
CA TYR A 34 22.14 11.48 -1.36
C TYR A 34 22.69 11.35 -2.79
N LEU A 35 21.80 11.27 -3.79
CA LEU A 35 22.19 11.18 -5.21
C LEU A 35 22.86 12.45 -5.72
N LYS A 36 22.41 13.64 -5.28
CA LYS A 36 22.98 14.94 -5.67
C LYS A 36 24.34 15.22 -5.03
N LYS A 37 24.70 14.55 -3.95
CA LYS A 37 25.97 14.74 -3.27
C LYS A 37 27.13 14.40 -4.21
N GLU A 38 27.98 15.39 -4.47
CA GLU A 38 29.18 15.23 -5.27
C GLU A 38 30.11 14.17 -4.67
N ASP A 39 30.76 13.43 -5.56
CA ASP A 39 31.69 12.37 -5.22
C ASP A 39 32.75 12.27 -6.33
N ASP A 40 33.96 12.74 -6.01
CA ASP A 40 35.07 12.81 -6.97
C ASP A 40 35.69 11.44 -7.28
N THR A 41 35.18 10.35 -6.69
CA THR A 41 35.70 9.00 -6.94
C THR A 41 35.12 8.34 -8.18
N TYR A 42 34.03 8.87 -8.74
CA TYR A 42 33.41 8.34 -9.96
C TYR A 42 34.42 8.28 -11.11
N ARG A 43 34.59 7.08 -11.67
CA ARG A 43 35.41 6.84 -12.87
C ARG A 43 35.13 5.46 -13.43
N TRP A 44 35.40 5.27 -14.72
CA TRP A 44 35.38 3.95 -15.35
C TRP A 44 36.59 3.77 -16.26
N ILE A 45 37.04 2.53 -16.37
CA ILE A 45 38.08 2.12 -17.34
C ILE A 45 37.65 0.82 -18.04
N ILE A 46 38.01 0.65 -19.31
CA ILE A 46 37.80 -0.61 -20.02
C ILE A 46 38.75 -1.66 -19.43
N HIS A 47 38.18 -2.71 -18.85
CA HIS A 47 38.93 -3.85 -18.34
C HIS A 47 39.29 -4.81 -19.47
N ASP A 48 38.29 -5.23 -20.27
CA ASP A 48 38.50 -5.96 -21.51
C ASP A 48 37.28 -5.86 -22.45
N THR A 49 37.41 -6.45 -23.63
CA THR A 49 36.37 -6.53 -24.65
C THR A 49 36.22 -7.97 -25.11
N LEU A 50 34.97 -8.43 -25.24
CA LEU A 50 34.60 -9.75 -25.72
C LEU A 50 33.74 -9.63 -26.97
N SER A 51 33.72 -10.68 -27.79
CA SER A 51 32.78 -10.83 -28.91
C SER A 51 31.89 -12.02 -28.65
N LEU A 52 30.58 -11.83 -28.77
CA LEU A 52 29.55 -12.87 -28.66
C LEU A 52 28.67 -12.85 -29.92
N GLY A 53 28.12 -14.01 -30.26
CA GLY A 53 27.13 -14.12 -31.35
C GLY A 53 27.61 -13.57 -32.70
N ASN A 54 26.71 -12.86 -33.39
CA ASN A 54 26.92 -12.31 -34.73
C ASN A 54 27.62 -10.94 -34.68
N GLU A 55 28.83 -10.90 -34.10
CA GLU A 55 29.67 -9.71 -33.95
C GLU A 55 29.20 -8.69 -32.89
N THR A 56 28.40 -9.11 -31.91
CA THR A 56 28.08 -8.27 -30.75
C THR A 56 29.30 -8.11 -29.86
N LYS A 57 29.64 -6.86 -29.51
CA LYS A 57 30.77 -6.54 -28.64
C LYS A 57 30.30 -6.32 -27.22
N VAL A 58 30.96 -6.95 -26.26
CA VAL A 58 30.75 -6.74 -24.83
C VAL A 58 31.98 -6.05 -24.25
N TYR A 59 31.85 -4.77 -23.92
CA TYR A 59 32.89 -4.00 -23.26
C TYR A 59 32.70 -4.09 -21.76
N ARG A 60 33.63 -4.73 -21.06
CA ARG A 60 33.57 -4.88 -19.61
C ARG A 60 34.37 -3.77 -18.97
N LEU A 61 33.67 -2.90 -18.24
CA LEU A 61 34.23 -1.74 -17.57
C LEU A 61 34.41 -2.03 -16.08
N LEU A 62 35.55 -1.61 -15.52
CA LEU A 62 35.70 -1.45 -14.08
C LEU A 62 35.14 -0.07 -13.72
N LEU A 63 33.94 -0.04 -13.15
CA LEU A 63 33.27 1.18 -12.72
C LEU A 63 33.51 1.41 -11.23
N THR A 64 34.04 2.57 -10.85
CA THR A 64 33.95 3.10 -9.49
C THR A 64 32.76 4.05 -9.44
N SER A 65 31.75 3.75 -8.62
CA SER A 65 30.51 4.55 -8.58
C SER A 65 30.55 5.66 -7.55
N GLN A 66 31.10 5.37 -6.36
CA GLN A 66 31.07 6.27 -5.21
C GLN A 66 32.00 5.77 -4.10
N THR A 67 32.11 6.57 -3.05
CA THR A 67 32.55 6.15 -1.72
C THR A 67 31.40 6.23 -0.74
N TRP A 68 31.09 5.12 -0.08
CA TRP A 68 30.04 5.05 0.96
C TRP A 68 30.63 4.48 2.24
N ARG A 69 30.42 5.16 3.38
CA ARG A 69 31.01 4.77 4.69
C ARG A 69 32.53 4.56 4.62
N ASN A 70 33.23 5.43 3.89
CA ASN A 70 34.68 5.34 3.61
C ASN A 70 35.11 4.08 2.83
N ILE A 71 34.17 3.39 2.18
CA ILE A 71 34.42 2.22 1.35
C ILE A 71 34.19 2.61 -0.10
N VAL A 72 35.19 2.39 -0.95
CA VAL A 72 35.09 2.64 -2.40
C VAL A 72 34.26 1.53 -3.04
N TRP A 73 33.23 1.91 -3.79
CA TRP A 73 32.33 0.98 -4.47
C TRP A 73 32.75 0.75 -5.91
N THR A 74 33.19 -0.47 -6.22
CA THR A 74 33.62 -0.89 -7.56
C THR A 74 32.72 -1.97 -8.14
N HIS A 75 32.47 -1.92 -9.45
CA HIS A 75 31.53 -2.78 -10.15
C HIS A 75 32.13 -3.31 -11.46
N GLN A 76 31.74 -4.53 -11.83
CA GLN A 76 31.76 -4.95 -13.22
C GLN A 76 30.52 -4.35 -13.92
N LEU A 77 30.75 -3.47 -14.89
CA LEU A 77 29.71 -2.95 -15.78
C LEU A 77 29.98 -3.45 -17.21
N SER A 78 29.15 -4.33 -17.74
CA SER A 78 29.26 -4.77 -19.14
C SER A 78 28.37 -3.91 -20.03
N VAL A 79 28.96 -3.21 -21.00
CA VAL A 79 28.22 -2.49 -22.06
C VAL A 79 28.19 -3.35 -23.31
N ILE A 80 27.01 -3.85 -23.65
CA ILE A 80 26.76 -4.75 -24.78
C ILE A 80 26.28 -3.92 -25.97
N VAL A 81 27.07 -3.94 -27.04
CA VAL A 81 26.86 -3.14 -28.25
C VAL A 81 26.63 -4.10 -29.43
N PRO A 82 25.40 -4.17 -29.97
CA PRO A 82 25.12 -5.01 -31.13
C PRO A 82 25.76 -4.41 -32.39
N LYS A 83 26.05 -5.25 -33.38
CA LYS A 83 26.61 -4.82 -34.68
C LYS A 83 25.76 -3.71 -35.33
N ASN A 84 24.44 -3.87 -35.28
CA ASN A 84 23.47 -2.96 -35.89
C ASN A 84 22.79 -2.06 -34.82
N LEU A 85 23.59 -1.24 -34.13
CA LEU A 85 23.07 -0.26 -33.17
C LEU A 85 22.30 0.86 -33.89
N LYS A 86 21.05 1.08 -33.50
CA LYS A 86 20.13 2.08 -34.09
C LYS A 86 19.43 2.96 -33.06
N GLN A 87 19.30 2.49 -31.81
CA GLN A 87 18.51 3.14 -30.78
C GLN A 87 19.37 3.92 -29.80
N SER A 88 18.93 5.13 -29.42
CA SER A 88 19.54 5.94 -28.34
C SER A 88 19.08 5.52 -26.94
N ALA A 89 18.07 4.67 -26.85
CA ALA A 89 17.63 4.11 -25.58
C ALA A 89 18.33 2.77 -25.32
N ALA A 90 18.71 2.53 -24.07
CA ALA A 90 19.38 1.32 -23.62
C ALA A 90 18.60 0.60 -22.50
N LEU A 91 18.85 -0.69 -22.32
CA LEU A 91 18.39 -1.43 -21.13
C LEU A 91 19.53 -1.49 -20.11
N LEU A 92 19.32 -1.02 -18.88
CA LEU A 92 20.19 -1.29 -17.74
C LEU A 92 19.62 -2.44 -16.91
N PHE A 93 20.33 -3.55 -16.87
CA PHE A 93 20.01 -4.70 -16.03
C PHE A 93 20.91 -4.73 -14.79
N ILE A 94 20.32 -4.62 -13.61
CA ILE A 94 21.00 -4.57 -12.32
C ILE A 94 21.06 -5.97 -11.71
N SER A 95 22.25 -6.42 -11.37
CA SER A 95 22.54 -7.76 -10.86
C SER A 95 23.47 -7.72 -9.64
N GLY A 96 23.48 -8.85 -8.93
CA GLY A 96 24.35 -9.07 -7.79
C GLY A 96 25.79 -9.36 -8.19
N GLY A 97 26.54 -9.92 -7.25
CA GLY A 97 27.95 -10.26 -7.40
C GLY A 97 28.65 -10.19 -6.06
N SER A 98 29.95 -10.46 -6.07
CA SER A 98 30.79 -10.30 -4.89
C SER A 98 32.07 -9.55 -5.23
N LEU A 99 32.68 -9.00 -4.19
CA LEU A 99 34.00 -8.41 -4.21
C LEU A 99 35.03 -9.41 -3.65
N ASP A 100 36.26 -9.23 -4.09
CA ASP A 100 37.45 -9.75 -3.43
C ASP A 100 38.43 -8.59 -3.22
N LYS A 101 38.79 -8.32 -1.96
CA LYS A 101 39.69 -7.21 -1.57
C LYS A 101 39.34 -5.86 -2.22
N GLY A 102 38.05 -5.53 -2.25
CA GLY A 102 37.55 -4.27 -2.83
C GLY A 102 37.57 -4.20 -4.36
N GLN A 103 37.76 -5.32 -5.04
CA GLN A 103 37.66 -5.44 -6.50
C GLN A 103 36.51 -6.37 -6.89
N PRO A 104 35.83 -6.15 -8.03
CA PRO A 104 34.80 -7.06 -8.52
C PRO A 104 35.38 -8.46 -8.77
N ARG A 105 34.70 -9.50 -8.26
CA ARG A 105 34.90 -10.85 -8.80
C ARG A 105 34.26 -10.91 -10.17
N TRP A 106 35.09 -10.83 -11.20
CA TRP A 106 34.68 -10.87 -12.59
C TRP A 106 34.06 -12.22 -12.91
N THR A 107 32.90 -12.21 -13.60
CA THR A 107 32.31 -13.46 -14.07
C THR A 107 32.93 -13.97 -15.35
N ASP A 108 32.69 -15.25 -15.61
CA ASP A 108 33.10 -15.92 -16.82
C ASP A 108 32.66 -15.16 -18.07
N LYS A 109 33.49 -15.22 -19.10
CA LYS A 109 33.31 -14.46 -20.34
C LYS A 109 32.04 -14.83 -21.14
N GLN A 110 31.38 -15.92 -20.78
CA GLN A 110 30.19 -16.46 -21.45
C GLN A 110 29.12 -16.89 -20.45
N ASP A 111 28.98 -16.18 -19.32
CA ASP A 111 27.90 -16.48 -18.39
C ASP A 111 26.51 -16.32 -19.05
N ALA A 112 25.56 -17.17 -18.68
CA ALA A 112 24.26 -17.29 -19.33
C ALA A 112 23.46 -15.97 -19.34
N LEU A 113 23.59 -15.15 -18.30
CA LEU A 113 22.93 -13.85 -18.24
C LEU A 113 23.50 -12.89 -19.28
N THR A 114 24.82 -12.81 -19.40
CA THR A 114 25.48 -11.99 -20.44
C THR A 114 25.07 -12.44 -21.85
N VAL A 115 24.96 -13.75 -22.09
CA VAL A 115 24.48 -14.29 -23.38
C VAL A 115 23.02 -13.90 -23.67
N ASN A 116 22.11 -14.06 -22.70
CA ASN A 116 20.70 -13.68 -22.86
C ASN A 116 20.55 -12.18 -23.14
N LEU A 117 21.24 -11.33 -22.38
CA LEU A 117 21.23 -9.88 -22.59
C LEU A 117 21.85 -9.46 -23.93
N SER A 118 22.82 -10.23 -24.45
CA SER A 118 23.37 -10.00 -25.79
C SER A 118 22.35 -10.29 -26.88
N SER A 119 21.52 -11.33 -26.71
CA SER A 119 20.39 -11.60 -27.62
C SER A 119 19.36 -10.45 -27.61
N LEU A 120 19.04 -9.90 -26.42
CA LEU A 120 18.17 -8.73 -26.31
C LEU A 120 18.74 -7.51 -27.06
N ALA A 121 20.05 -7.26 -26.93
CA ALA A 121 20.72 -6.16 -27.62
C ALA A 121 20.63 -6.33 -29.15
N GLU A 122 20.92 -7.53 -29.65
CA GLU A 122 20.86 -7.86 -31.08
C GLU A 122 19.46 -7.71 -31.67
N LYS A 123 18.44 -8.28 -31.02
CA LYS A 123 17.05 -8.25 -31.50
C LYS A 123 16.49 -6.84 -31.59
N ASN A 124 16.92 -5.95 -30.70
CA ASN A 124 16.40 -4.59 -30.59
C ASN A 124 17.26 -3.54 -31.29
N GLY A 125 18.48 -3.88 -31.72
CA GLY A 125 19.44 -2.91 -32.26
C GLY A 125 19.72 -1.78 -31.26
N ALA A 126 19.77 -2.12 -29.97
CA ALA A 126 19.88 -1.19 -28.85
C ALA A 126 20.97 -1.66 -27.88
N CYS A 127 21.62 -0.72 -27.19
CA CYS A 127 22.59 -1.08 -26.16
C CYS A 127 21.88 -1.75 -24.97
N VAL A 128 22.55 -2.75 -24.40
CA VAL A 128 22.15 -3.37 -23.13
C VAL A 128 23.34 -3.32 -22.19
N ALA A 129 23.13 -2.87 -20.96
CA ALA A 129 24.14 -2.78 -19.94
C ALA A 129 23.82 -3.74 -18.78
N LEU A 130 24.83 -4.45 -18.29
CA LEU A 130 24.73 -5.30 -17.10
C LEU A 130 25.60 -4.72 -15.99
N LEU A 131 24.96 -4.21 -14.93
CA LEU A 131 25.64 -3.73 -13.72
C LEU A 131 25.67 -4.84 -12.67
N LYS A 132 26.86 -5.22 -12.19
CA LYS A 132 27.04 -6.23 -11.14
C LYS A 132 27.53 -5.60 -9.83
N GLN A 133 27.60 -6.41 -8.77
CA GLN A 133 27.95 -5.97 -7.41
C GLN A 133 27.05 -4.84 -6.91
N THR A 134 25.74 -4.99 -7.12
CA THR A 134 24.71 -4.13 -6.52
C THR A 134 23.81 -5.01 -5.64
N PRO A 135 24.03 -5.06 -4.31
CA PRO A 135 24.94 -4.24 -3.51
C PRO A 135 26.42 -4.62 -3.65
N ASN A 136 27.29 -3.70 -3.27
CA ASN A 136 28.73 -3.91 -3.22
C ASN A 136 29.06 -4.69 -1.95
N GLN A 137 29.33 -5.99 -2.07
CA GLN A 137 29.35 -6.93 -0.94
C GLN A 137 30.43 -8.01 -1.10
N PRO A 138 30.86 -8.71 -0.04
CA PRO A 138 30.41 -8.61 1.35
C PRO A 138 30.89 -7.33 2.06
N LEU A 139 30.14 -6.83 3.05
CA LEU A 139 30.49 -5.69 3.90
C LEU A 139 30.28 -5.99 5.39
N PHE A 140 30.74 -5.12 6.28
CA PHE A 140 30.51 -5.16 7.74
C PHE A 140 30.66 -6.58 8.34
N ASN A 141 31.86 -7.15 8.26
CA ASN A 141 32.17 -8.51 8.74
C ASN A 141 31.51 -9.65 7.95
N GLY A 142 31.43 -9.51 6.62
CA GLY A 142 31.04 -10.63 5.75
C GLY A 142 29.57 -10.68 5.38
N LEU A 143 28.76 -9.69 5.79
CA LEU A 143 27.34 -9.63 5.49
C LEU A 143 27.07 -9.44 3.99
N THR A 144 26.03 -10.11 3.50
CA THR A 144 25.58 -10.11 2.10
C THR A 144 24.07 -10.04 2.02
N GLU A 145 23.53 -9.60 0.89
CA GLU A 145 22.11 -9.66 0.54
C GLU A 145 21.20 -9.12 1.67
N ASP A 146 20.20 -9.88 2.13
CA ASP A 146 19.22 -9.43 3.12
C ASP A 146 19.84 -9.12 4.47
N ALA A 147 20.75 -9.96 4.97
CA ALA A 147 21.48 -9.71 6.21
C ALA A 147 22.25 -8.37 6.18
N LEU A 148 22.78 -7.99 5.01
CA LEU A 148 23.45 -6.70 4.85
C LEU A 148 22.44 -5.54 4.83
N ILE A 149 21.32 -5.67 4.12
CA ILE A 149 20.29 -4.62 4.06
C ILE A 149 19.66 -4.42 5.45
N SER A 150 19.23 -5.50 6.10
CA SER A 150 18.58 -5.46 7.42
C SER A 150 19.52 -4.86 8.47
N TYR A 151 20.81 -5.20 8.44
CA TYR A 151 21.84 -4.57 9.27
C TYR A 151 21.87 -3.05 9.06
N THR A 152 21.89 -2.57 7.81
CA THR A 152 21.94 -1.12 7.55
C THR A 152 20.67 -0.39 7.98
N PHE A 153 19.50 -1.03 7.87
CA PHE A 153 18.25 -0.48 8.38
C PHE A 153 18.27 -0.37 9.90
N HIS A 154 18.80 -1.39 10.58
CA HIS A 154 18.95 -1.39 12.02
C HIS A 154 19.97 -0.33 12.50
N GLN A 155 21.05 -0.10 11.76
CA GLN A 155 21.99 0.99 12.04
C GLN A 155 21.36 2.37 11.85
N PHE A 156 20.52 2.56 10.81
CA PHE A 156 19.72 3.77 10.68
C PHE A 156 18.85 4.01 11.92
N GLN A 157 18.13 3.00 12.40
CA GLN A 157 17.27 3.13 13.57
C GLN A 157 18.04 3.52 14.84
N LYS A 158 19.32 3.14 14.96
CA LYS A 158 20.18 3.50 16.10
C LYS A 158 20.72 4.92 16.01
N GLU A 159 21.16 5.34 14.82
CA GLU A 159 21.96 6.55 14.66
C GLU A 159 21.17 7.73 14.06
N GLY A 160 20.04 7.47 13.41
CA GLY A 160 19.23 8.49 12.72
C GLY A 160 19.85 9.05 11.44
N ASP A 161 21.00 8.54 11.00
CA ASP A 161 21.68 9.00 9.79
C ASP A 161 21.03 8.41 8.52
N TYR A 162 20.35 9.29 7.75
CA TYR A 162 19.62 8.95 6.54
C TYR A 162 20.47 8.34 5.42
N THR A 163 21.80 8.36 5.52
CA THR A 163 22.70 7.72 4.53
C THR A 163 22.99 6.25 4.83
N TRP A 164 22.46 5.70 5.93
CA TRP A 164 22.60 4.28 6.30
C TRP A 164 21.91 3.30 5.35
N PRO A 165 20.65 3.50 4.92
CA PRO A 165 19.94 2.49 4.14
C PRO A 165 20.71 2.08 2.88
N LEU A 166 21.10 0.81 2.76
CA LEU A 166 21.95 0.29 1.67
C LEU A 166 21.37 0.54 0.27
N LEU A 167 20.06 0.69 0.17
CA LEU A 167 19.38 0.99 -1.09
C LEU A 167 19.84 2.31 -1.71
N PHE A 168 20.28 3.29 -0.91
CA PHE A 168 20.74 4.58 -1.41
C PHE A 168 22.02 4.46 -2.25
N PRO A 169 23.12 3.86 -1.74
CA PRO A 169 24.29 3.62 -2.57
C PRO A 169 23.98 2.63 -3.71
N MET A 170 23.06 1.67 -3.56
CA MET A 170 22.64 0.81 -4.69
C MET A 170 22.01 1.61 -5.84
N VAL A 171 21.11 2.55 -5.53
CA VAL A 171 20.51 3.45 -6.54
C VAL A 171 21.57 4.37 -7.16
N LYS A 172 22.49 4.91 -6.34
CA LYS A 172 23.60 5.73 -6.87
C LYS A 172 24.50 4.93 -7.82
N SER A 173 24.75 3.64 -7.55
CA SER A 173 25.46 2.76 -8.48
C SER A 173 24.73 2.58 -9.81
N ALA A 174 23.40 2.44 -9.80
CA ALA A 174 22.60 2.38 -11.03
C ALA A 174 22.67 3.70 -11.82
N VAL A 175 22.53 4.84 -11.15
CA VAL A 175 22.67 6.18 -11.76
C VAL A 175 24.06 6.37 -12.38
N LYS A 176 25.13 6.00 -11.66
CA LYS A 176 26.51 6.08 -12.18
C LYS A 176 26.83 5.09 -13.27
N ALA A 177 26.14 3.94 -13.30
CA ALA A 177 26.23 3.04 -14.44
C ALA A 177 25.57 3.64 -15.69
N MET A 178 24.42 4.31 -15.55
CA MET A 178 23.82 5.06 -16.66
C MET A 178 24.75 6.17 -17.16
N ASP A 179 25.37 6.95 -16.26
CA ASP A 179 26.39 7.95 -16.62
C ASP A 179 27.53 7.31 -17.44
N ALA A 180 28.09 6.19 -16.96
CA ALA A 180 29.19 5.51 -17.64
C ALA A 180 28.77 4.93 -19.01
N VAL A 181 27.54 4.43 -19.14
CA VAL A 181 27.01 3.93 -20.42
C VAL A 181 26.83 5.08 -21.42
N THR A 182 26.27 6.21 -21.00
CA THR A 182 26.14 7.41 -21.84
C THR A 182 27.53 7.87 -22.30
N GLU A 183 28.46 8.11 -21.37
CA GLU A 183 29.82 8.56 -21.71
C GLU A 183 30.58 7.55 -22.58
N PHE A 184 30.42 6.25 -22.33
CA PHE A 184 31.06 5.20 -23.12
C PHE A 184 30.56 5.23 -24.56
N THR A 185 29.24 5.26 -24.74
CA THR A 185 28.61 5.22 -26.06
C THR A 185 28.89 6.48 -26.86
N GLU A 186 28.86 7.66 -26.24
CA GLU A 186 29.30 8.92 -26.87
C GLU A 186 30.73 8.85 -27.44
N LYS A 187 31.64 8.16 -26.72
CA LYS A 187 33.06 8.06 -27.12
C LYS A 187 33.34 6.93 -28.12
N HIS A 188 32.57 5.84 -28.09
CA HIS A 188 32.91 4.59 -28.78
C HIS A 188 31.87 4.10 -29.78
N THR A 189 30.70 4.75 -29.87
CA THR A 189 29.66 4.43 -30.85
C THR A 189 29.23 5.70 -31.59
N MET A 190 28.41 5.56 -32.64
CA MET A 190 27.79 6.70 -33.33
C MET A 190 26.41 7.08 -32.75
N VAL A 191 25.92 6.34 -31.75
CA VAL A 191 24.58 6.50 -31.18
C VAL A 191 24.70 6.52 -29.66
N PRO A 192 24.67 7.71 -29.03
CA PRO A 192 24.78 7.83 -27.58
C PRO A 192 23.53 7.25 -26.91
N ALA A 193 23.74 6.55 -25.80
CA ALA A 193 22.66 6.01 -24.97
C ALA A 193 22.25 7.03 -23.90
N ASP A 194 21.11 7.69 -24.06
CA ASP A 194 20.66 8.82 -23.23
C ASP A 194 19.34 8.57 -22.49
N ARG A 195 18.64 7.49 -22.84
CA ARG A 195 17.39 7.06 -22.21
C ARG A 195 17.49 5.60 -21.79
N PHE A 196 16.85 5.24 -20.68
CA PHE A 196 17.03 3.92 -20.08
C PHE A 196 15.71 3.22 -19.74
N VAL A 197 15.63 1.95 -20.10
CA VAL A 197 14.76 0.99 -19.42
C VAL A 197 15.59 0.36 -18.31
N VAL A 198 15.08 0.28 -17.08
CA VAL A 198 15.84 -0.28 -15.94
C VAL A 198 15.16 -1.54 -15.44
N SER A 199 15.93 -2.60 -15.20
CA SER A 199 15.42 -3.89 -14.71
C SER A 199 16.38 -4.52 -13.70
N GLY A 200 15.88 -5.43 -12.87
CA GLY A 200 16.67 -6.19 -11.91
C GLY A 200 15.77 -7.09 -11.06
N LEU A 201 16.34 -8.17 -10.53
CA LEU A 201 15.62 -9.16 -9.70
C LEU A 201 15.82 -8.91 -8.21
N SER A 202 14.80 -9.20 -7.40
CA SER A 202 14.85 -9.18 -5.94
C SER A 202 15.23 -7.79 -5.41
N LYS A 203 16.23 -7.69 -4.54
CA LYS A 203 16.81 -6.43 -4.04
C LYS A 203 17.27 -5.48 -5.15
N ARG A 204 17.66 -6.01 -6.31
CA ARG A 204 17.98 -5.19 -7.50
C ARG A 204 16.71 -4.70 -8.20
N GLY A 205 15.61 -5.44 -8.14
CA GLY A 205 14.28 -4.96 -8.50
C GLY A 205 13.80 -3.82 -7.58
N TRP A 206 14.15 -3.87 -6.30
CA TRP A 206 13.95 -2.74 -5.38
C TRP A 206 14.73 -1.51 -5.85
N THR A 207 16.00 -1.70 -6.23
CA THR A 207 16.83 -0.64 -6.80
C THR A 207 16.24 -0.08 -8.09
N THR A 208 15.67 -0.94 -8.96
CA THR A 208 14.97 -0.54 -10.19
C THR A 208 13.83 0.43 -9.90
N TRP A 209 12.98 0.12 -8.92
CA TRP A 209 11.89 1.01 -8.51
C TRP A 209 12.39 2.38 -8.06
N LEU A 210 13.35 2.41 -7.13
CA LEU A 210 13.88 3.66 -6.58
C LEU A 210 14.67 4.46 -7.63
N THR A 211 15.35 3.80 -8.56
CA THR A 211 16.03 4.45 -9.69
C THR A 211 15.03 5.11 -10.63
N GLY A 212 13.95 4.40 -10.99
CA GLY A 212 12.88 4.97 -11.82
C GLY A 212 12.19 6.18 -11.19
N ALA A 213 12.06 6.20 -9.86
CA ALA A 213 11.53 7.36 -9.14
C ALA A 213 12.48 8.57 -9.09
N SER A 214 13.78 8.38 -9.33
CA SER A 214 14.82 9.36 -8.97
C SER A 214 15.64 9.91 -10.15
N ASP A 215 15.58 9.29 -11.33
CA ASP A 215 16.36 9.71 -12.51
C ASP A 215 15.46 9.88 -13.75
N GLN A 216 15.49 11.06 -14.35
CA GLN A 216 14.62 11.43 -15.47
C GLN A 216 15.00 10.75 -16.79
N ARG A 217 16.19 10.16 -16.89
CA ARG A 217 16.57 9.37 -18.08
C ARG A 217 15.83 8.03 -18.14
N VAL A 218 15.22 7.59 -17.03
CA VAL A 218 14.48 6.33 -16.96
C VAL A 218 13.11 6.49 -17.61
N ILE A 219 12.97 5.92 -18.80
CA ILE A 219 11.75 6.00 -19.60
C ILE A 219 10.77 4.85 -19.35
N ALA A 220 11.23 3.75 -18.74
CA ALA A 220 10.41 2.64 -18.30
C ALA A 220 11.16 1.78 -17.27
N ILE A 221 10.43 0.99 -16.47
CA ILE A 221 11.02 0.06 -15.50
C ILE A 221 10.44 -1.35 -15.59
N ALA A 222 11.27 -2.35 -15.31
CA ALA A 222 10.90 -3.75 -15.28
C ALA A 222 11.39 -4.41 -13.98
N PRO A 223 10.84 -4.06 -12.81
CA PRO A 223 11.21 -4.66 -11.53
C PRO A 223 10.74 -6.11 -11.45
N MET A 224 11.59 -7.00 -10.94
CA MET A 224 11.32 -8.43 -10.91
C MET A 224 11.41 -8.98 -9.48
N VAL A 225 10.44 -9.84 -9.11
CA VAL A 225 10.35 -10.59 -7.85
C VAL A 225 10.56 -9.72 -6.61
N ILE A 226 9.83 -8.62 -6.51
CA ILE A 226 9.96 -7.67 -5.41
C ILE A 226 8.61 -7.03 -5.06
N ASP A 227 7.65 -7.89 -4.72
CA ASP A 227 6.28 -7.51 -4.34
C ASP A 227 6.20 -6.92 -2.92
N VAL A 228 7.03 -5.91 -2.63
CA VAL A 228 7.24 -5.34 -1.29
C VAL A 228 6.63 -3.93 -1.12
N LEU A 229 5.95 -3.41 -2.13
CA LEU A 229 5.45 -2.02 -2.08
C LEU A 229 4.30 -1.91 -1.07
N ASN A 230 4.18 -0.75 -0.44
CA ASN A 230 3.19 -0.50 0.62
C ASN A 230 3.45 -1.41 1.83
N MET A 231 4.71 -1.45 2.27
CA MET A 231 5.23 -2.39 3.27
C MET A 231 4.38 -2.49 4.54
N PRO A 232 3.87 -1.40 5.15
CA PRO A 232 3.04 -1.53 6.35
C PRO A 232 1.80 -2.39 6.12
N VAL A 233 1.19 -2.29 4.94
CA VAL A 233 0.01 -3.07 4.56
C VAL A 233 0.40 -4.49 4.16
N SER A 234 1.46 -4.66 3.37
CA SER A 234 1.91 -5.99 2.92
C SER A 234 2.44 -6.87 4.06
N LEU A 235 3.13 -6.28 5.05
CA LEU A 235 3.58 -6.99 6.25
C LEU A 235 2.40 -7.43 7.12
N ASP A 236 1.41 -6.55 7.33
CA ASP A 236 0.17 -6.90 8.04
C ASP A 236 -0.58 -8.02 7.30
N TYR A 237 -0.67 -7.94 5.97
CA TYR A 237 -1.38 -8.92 5.16
C TYR A 237 -0.72 -10.32 5.18
N GLN A 238 0.62 -10.35 5.27
CA GLN A 238 1.36 -11.59 5.47
C GLN A 238 1.00 -12.25 6.80
N ILE A 239 0.96 -11.49 7.91
CA ILE A 239 0.51 -12.00 9.21
C ILE A 239 -0.97 -12.41 9.18
N GLU A 240 -1.83 -11.64 8.51
CA GLU A 240 -3.25 -11.97 8.38
C GLU A 240 -3.46 -13.31 7.65
N THR A 241 -2.71 -13.53 6.57
CA THR A 241 -2.89 -14.68 5.69
C THR A 241 -2.14 -15.91 6.18
N TRP A 242 -0.84 -15.78 6.48
CA TRP A 242 0.04 -16.88 6.84
C TRP A 242 0.20 -17.09 8.35
N LYS A 243 -0.29 -16.14 9.18
CA LYS A 243 -0.15 -16.14 10.65
C LYS A 243 1.30 -15.99 11.16
N GLU A 244 2.25 -15.79 10.25
CA GLU A 244 3.66 -15.58 10.52
C GLU A 244 4.31 -14.79 9.37
N TYR A 245 5.49 -14.23 9.62
CA TYR A 245 6.31 -13.62 8.57
C TYR A 245 6.95 -14.70 7.69
N SER A 246 7.26 -14.36 6.45
CA SER A 246 8.03 -15.26 5.59
C SER A 246 9.41 -15.54 6.17
N VAL A 247 9.85 -16.79 6.09
CA VAL A 247 11.23 -17.19 6.40
C VAL A 247 12.25 -16.44 5.53
N GLU A 248 11.84 -15.99 4.34
CA GLU A 248 12.69 -15.24 3.41
C GLU A 248 13.04 -13.83 3.92
N ILE A 249 12.27 -13.30 4.86
CA ILE A 249 12.55 -11.99 5.48
C ILE A 249 13.07 -12.12 6.92
N GLN A 250 13.53 -13.31 7.32
CA GLN A 250 13.91 -13.59 8.70
C GLN A 250 15.05 -12.68 9.20
N ASP A 251 15.99 -12.29 8.33
CA ASP A 251 17.05 -11.33 8.68
C ASP A 251 16.51 -9.97 9.15
N TYR A 252 15.36 -9.54 8.61
CA TYR A 252 14.67 -8.32 9.01
C TYR A 252 13.85 -8.54 10.28
N VAL A 253 13.15 -9.68 10.37
CA VAL A 253 12.33 -10.08 11.53
C VAL A 253 13.18 -10.19 12.79
N ASN A 254 14.38 -10.78 12.69
CA ASN A 254 15.32 -10.94 13.81
C ASN A 254 15.78 -9.59 14.39
N LEU A 255 15.81 -8.53 13.58
CA LEU A 255 16.18 -7.18 13.99
C LEU A 255 14.97 -6.31 14.37
N GLY A 256 13.76 -6.88 14.36
CA GLY A 256 12.53 -6.17 14.73
C GLY A 256 12.04 -5.17 13.67
N ILE A 257 12.57 -5.22 12.43
CA ILE A 257 12.25 -4.21 11.41
C ILE A 257 10.77 -4.25 11.01
N PRO A 258 10.18 -5.40 10.62
CA PRO A 258 8.75 -5.48 10.33
C PRO A 258 7.85 -5.08 11.50
N GLN A 259 8.20 -5.52 12.71
CA GLN A 259 7.42 -5.29 13.93
C GLN A 259 7.38 -3.81 14.33
N GLN A 260 8.37 -3.04 13.89
CA GLN A 260 8.46 -1.61 14.14
C GLN A 260 7.95 -0.77 12.97
N ALA A 261 7.43 -1.37 11.89
CA ALA A 261 6.99 -0.66 10.68
C ALA A 261 6.04 0.51 10.95
N LYS A 262 5.19 0.40 11.97
CA LYS A 262 4.21 1.43 12.39
C LYS A 262 4.71 2.38 13.50
N SER A 263 5.93 2.19 14.00
CA SER A 263 6.57 3.13 14.92
C SER A 263 7.05 4.39 14.18
N GLU A 264 7.35 5.48 14.88
CA GLU A 264 7.90 6.70 14.25
C GLU A 264 9.21 6.43 13.49
N ALA A 265 10.14 5.69 14.12
CA ALA A 265 11.42 5.32 13.49
C ALA A 265 11.23 4.39 12.28
N GLY A 266 10.32 3.42 12.38
CA GLY A 266 9.98 2.52 11.28
C GLY A 266 9.30 3.25 10.12
N ALA A 267 8.30 4.10 10.40
CA ALA A 267 7.65 4.92 9.40
C ALA A 267 8.64 5.85 8.67
N THR A 268 9.60 6.41 9.41
CA THR A 268 10.70 7.21 8.85
C THR A 268 11.59 6.40 7.91
N LEU A 269 11.99 5.20 8.32
CA LEU A 269 12.75 4.28 7.46
C LEU A 269 11.96 3.95 6.19
N LEU A 270 10.72 3.49 6.33
CA LEU A 270 9.86 3.07 5.22
C LEU A 270 9.57 4.22 4.26
N GLN A 271 9.46 5.46 4.76
CA GLN A 271 9.34 6.63 3.91
C GLN A 271 10.54 6.83 2.98
N MET A 272 11.74 6.44 3.41
CA MET A 272 12.97 6.51 2.61
C MET A 272 13.14 5.32 1.67
N VAL A 273 12.74 4.11 2.08
CA VAL A 273 13.10 2.88 1.37
C VAL A 273 11.96 2.24 0.61
N ASP A 274 10.70 2.39 1.03
CA ASP A 274 9.55 1.80 0.34
C ASP A 274 9.28 2.56 -0.97
N PRO A 275 9.34 1.89 -2.15
CA PRO A 275 9.02 2.55 -3.41
C PRO A 275 7.62 3.15 -3.46
N TYR A 276 6.68 2.64 -2.66
CA TYR A 276 5.35 3.20 -2.52
C TYR A 276 5.36 4.65 -2.06
N SER A 277 6.33 5.05 -1.22
CA SER A 277 6.53 6.43 -0.79
C SER A 277 6.85 7.37 -1.96
N TYR A 278 7.39 6.82 -3.06
CA TYR A 278 7.75 7.55 -4.28
C TYR A 278 6.77 7.36 -5.43
N ARG A 279 5.63 6.67 -5.21
CA ARG A 279 4.66 6.29 -6.27
C ARG A 279 4.25 7.42 -7.21
N GLN A 280 4.14 8.66 -6.73
CA GLN A 280 3.76 9.80 -7.57
C GLN A 280 4.79 10.14 -8.67
N ALA A 281 6.07 9.80 -8.46
CA ALA A 281 7.13 9.97 -9.45
C ALA A 281 7.17 8.81 -10.48
N LEU A 282 6.60 7.66 -10.12
CA LEU A 282 6.61 6.44 -10.93
C LEU A 282 5.54 6.50 -12.04
N LYS A 283 5.62 7.49 -12.93
CA LYS A 283 4.64 7.72 -14.02
C LYS A 283 4.96 6.96 -15.31
N MET A 284 6.21 6.54 -15.45
CA MET A 284 6.68 5.78 -16.61
C MET A 284 5.99 4.41 -16.70
N PRO A 285 5.94 3.82 -17.91
CA PRO A 285 5.49 2.45 -18.09
C PRO A 285 6.30 1.45 -17.27
N LYS A 286 5.62 0.38 -16.83
CA LYS A 286 6.19 -0.66 -15.98
C LYS A 286 5.75 -2.03 -16.44
N MET A 287 6.65 -3.00 -16.40
CA MET A 287 6.27 -4.41 -16.40
C MET A 287 6.78 -5.08 -15.12
N ILE A 288 5.86 -5.53 -14.28
CA ILE A 288 6.17 -6.12 -12.97
C ILE A 288 6.17 -7.64 -13.12
N PHE A 289 7.29 -8.26 -12.77
CA PHE A 289 7.49 -9.72 -12.92
C PHE A 289 7.41 -10.42 -11.58
N MET A 290 6.61 -11.48 -11.47
CA MET A 290 6.45 -12.24 -10.23
C MET A 290 6.33 -13.73 -10.52
N GLY A 291 6.87 -14.58 -9.64
CA GLY A 291 6.60 -16.02 -9.65
C GLY A 291 5.30 -16.29 -8.89
N THR A 292 4.43 -17.17 -9.39
CA THR A 292 3.17 -17.50 -8.71
C THR A 292 3.35 -18.24 -7.38
N ASN A 293 4.56 -18.77 -7.14
CA ASN A 293 4.93 -19.51 -5.93
C ASN A 293 6.10 -18.83 -5.21
N ASP A 294 6.27 -17.51 -5.38
CA ASP A 294 7.30 -16.75 -4.68
C ASP A 294 7.08 -16.81 -3.16
N PRO A 295 8.06 -17.27 -2.36
CA PRO A 295 7.89 -17.42 -0.92
C PRO A 295 7.93 -16.11 -0.13
N TYR A 296 8.29 -14.98 -0.75
CA TYR A 296 8.47 -13.71 -0.03
C TYR A 296 7.16 -13.05 0.40
N TRP A 297 6.12 -13.07 -0.45
CA TRP A 297 4.89 -12.28 -0.26
C TRP A 297 3.63 -13.08 -0.60
N VAL A 298 2.50 -12.68 -0.01
CA VAL A 298 1.20 -13.31 -0.30
C VAL A 298 0.89 -13.18 -1.79
N VAL A 299 0.34 -14.24 -2.39
CA VAL A 299 0.27 -14.39 -3.86
C VAL A 299 -0.49 -13.29 -4.59
N ASP A 300 -1.43 -12.63 -3.92
CA ASP A 300 -2.21 -11.50 -4.45
C ASP A 300 -1.86 -10.16 -3.76
N ASN A 301 -0.72 -10.06 -3.09
CA ASN A 301 -0.28 -8.88 -2.34
C ASN A 301 -0.27 -7.59 -3.19
N ILE A 302 0.02 -7.71 -4.48
CA ILE A 302 0.00 -6.59 -5.44
C ILE A 302 -1.29 -5.75 -5.42
N LYS A 303 -2.43 -6.32 -5.00
CA LYS A 303 -3.71 -5.60 -4.87
C LYS A 303 -3.63 -4.40 -3.93
N HIS A 304 -2.69 -4.39 -2.98
CA HIS A 304 -2.55 -3.34 -1.97
C HIS A 304 -1.86 -2.08 -2.49
N TYR A 305 -1.33 -2.08 -3.71
CA TYR A 305 -0.68 -0.90 -4.27
C TYR A 305 -0.90 -0.68 -5.77
N TYR A 306 -1.27 -1.71 -6.54
CA TYR A 306 -1.34 -1.65 -8.00
C TYR A 306 -2.11 -0.44 -8.53
N ASP A 307 -3.34 -0.23 -8.03
CA ASP A 307 -4.22 0.86 -8.48
C ASP A 307 -3.76 2.27 -8.06
N SER A 308 -2.81 2.36 -7.12
CA SER A 308 -2.31 3.62 -6.60
C SER A 308 -1.03 4.12 -7.28
N ILE A 309 -0.40 3.28 -8.09
CA ILE A 309 0.80 3.64 -8.85
C ILE A 309 0.34 4.21 -10.21
N PRO A 310 0.72 5.44 -10.57
CA PRO A 310 0.27 6.07 -11.81
C PRO A 310 0.95 5.48 -13.05
N GLY A 311 0.38 5.78 -14.23
CA GLY A 311 0.93 5.40 -15.52
C GLY A 311 0.50 4.01 -15.99
N THR A 312 1.17 3.49 -17.02
CA THR A 312 0.90 2.15 -17.55
C THR A 312 1.60 1.10 -16.69
N ASN A 313 0.82 0.27 -16.00
CA ASN A 313 1.34 -0.83 -15.20
C ASN A 313 0.94 -2.15 -15.87
N LEU A 314 1.92 -2.95 -16.26
CA LEU A 314 1.75 -4.27 -16.85
C LEU A 314 2.23 -5.33 -15.86
N LEU A 315 1.60 -6.51 -15.88
CA LEU A 315 1.99 -7.64 -15.05
C LEU A 315 2.43 -8.81 -15.93
N HIS A 316 3.44 -9.54 -15.47
CA HIS A 316 3.85 -10.81 -16.05
C HIS A 316 4.11 -11.80 -14.92
N TYR A 317 3.25 -12.80 -14.79
CA TYR A 317 3.46 -13.90 -13.85
C TYR A 317 4.14 -15.07 -14.55
N VAL A 318 5.21 -15.57 -13.95
CA VAL A 318 5.77 -16.87 -14.33
C VAL A 318 5.11 -17.94 -13.45
N PRO A 319 4.32 -18.86 -14.03
CA PRO A 319 3.54 -19.84 -13.28
C PRO A 319 4.42 -20.97 -12.74
N ASN A 320 4.06 -21.51 -11.57
CA ASN A 320 4.72 -22.64 -10.90
C ASN A 320 6.21 -22.43 -10.54
N VAL A 321 6.66 -21.18 -10.42
CA VAL A 321 8.04 -20.87 -10.03
C VAL A 321 8.08 -19.91 -8.85
N GLY A 322 9.17 -19.99 -8.08
CA GLY A 322 9.44 -19.12 -6.96
C GLY A 322 10.23 -17.87 -7.34
N HIS A 323 10.98 -17.35 -6.37
CA HIS A 323 11.72 -16.09 -6.45
C HIS A 323 12.80 -16.04 -7.54
N ASN A 324 13.23 -17.19 -8.09
CA ASN A 324 14.22 -17.25 -9.16
C ASN A 324 13.63 -17.08 -10.56
N LEU A 325 12.30 -17.02 -10.71
CA LEU A 325 11.60 -17.02 -12.00
C LEU A 325 11.93 -18.23 -12.88
N GLY A 326 12.19 -19.39 -12.27
CA GLY A 326 12.50 -20.64 -12.98
C GLY A 326 13.87 -20.59 -13.68
N ASP A 327 13.88 -20.91 -14.97
CA ASP A 327 15.08 -20.79 -15.83
C ASP A 327 15.27 -19.37 -16.41
N GLY A 328 14.31 -18.47 -16.14
CA GLY A 328 14.28 -17.10 -16.63
C GLY A 328 13.84 -16.94 -18.08
N GLN A 329 13.65 -18.02 -18.87
CA GLN A 329 13.38 -17.91 -20.30
C GLN A 329 12.08 -17.14 -20.59
N ASP A 330 11.02 -17.41 -19.84
CA ASP A 330 9.73 -16.74 -19.97
C ASP A 330 9.83 -15.25 -19.58
N ALA A 331 10.42 -14.97 -18.42
CA ALA A 331 10.65 -13.61 -17.94
C ALA A 331 11.53 -12.78 -18.89
N PHE A 332 12.59 -13.35 -19.45
CA PHE A 332 13.44 -12.65 -20.42
C PHE A 332 12.76 -12.43 -21.77
N ASN A 333 11.88 -13.34 -22.19
CA ASN A 333 11.06 -13.13 -23.40
C ASN A 333 10.09 -11.96 -23.21
N ALA A 334 9.40 -11.89 -22.07
CA ALA A 334 8.53 -10.76 -21.75
C ALA A 334 9.31 -9.45 -21.53
N LEU A 335 10.49 -9.49 -20.90
CA LEU A 335 11.38 -8.32 -20.80
C LEU A 335 11.82 -7.82 -22.19
N ASN A 336 12.16 -8.73 -23.10
CA ASN A 336 12.53 -8.39 -24.48
C ASN A 336 11.37 -7.68 -25.20
N ALA A 337 10.15 -8.21 -25.10
CA ALA A 337 8.97 -7.60 -25.71
C ALA A 337 8.67 -6.22 -25.11
N PHE A 338 8.73 -6.08 -23.78
CA PHE A 338 8.54 -4.80 -23.10
C PHE A 338 9.59 -3.77 -23.52
N PHE A 339 10.85 -4.17 -23.61
CA PHE A 339 11.92 -3.31 -24.11
C PHE A 339 11.67 -2.90 -25.56
N ALA A 340 11.34 -3.84 -26.44
CA ALA A 340 11.05 -3.60 -27.85
C ALA A 340 9.89 -2.61 -28.05
N LEU A 341 8.78 -2.79 -27.32
CA LEU A 341 7.62 -1.89 -27.37
C LEU A 341 7.98 -0.47 -26.90
N THR A 342 8.76 -0.38 -25.82
CA THR A 342 9.22 0.90 -25.26
C THR A 342 10.11 1.65 -26.25
N LEU A 343 10.99 0.94 -26.97
CA LEU A 343 11.87 1.54 -27.98
C LEU A 343 11.12 2.08 -29.20
N ARG A 344 9.98 1.48 -29.56
CA ARG A 344 9.19 1.84 -30.75
C ARG A 344 8.12 2.89 -30.48
N ASP A 345 7.81 3.18 -29.22
CA ASP A 345 6.76 4.13 -28.81
C ASP A 345 5.38 3.78 -29.41
N GLU A 346 5.11 2.49 -29.63
CA GLU A 346 3.85 1.99 -30.23
C GLU A 346 2.72 1.83 -29.19
N GLY A 347 2.97 2.18 -27.92
CA GLY A 347 2.11 1.87 -26.79
C GLY A 347 2.10 0.37 -26.42
N TYR A 348 1.40 0.05 -25.34
CA TYR A 348 1.28 -1.31 -24.82
C TYR A 348 -0.15 -1.83 -24.99
N PRO A 349 -0.35 -3.15 -25.17
CA PRO A 349 -1.68 -3.72 -25.08
C PRO A 349 -2.34 -3.36 -23.73
N PRO A 350 -3.66 -3.09 -23.70
CA PRO A 350 -4.32 -2.65 -22.48
C PRO A 350 -4.22 -3.70 -21.37
N ALA A 351 -3.91 -3.24 -20.16
CA ALA A 351 -3.83 -4.04 -18.93
C ALA A 351 -4.94 -3.60 -17.95
N GLU A 352 -6.17 -3.47 -18.45
CA GLU A 352 -7.32 -3.00 -17.69
C GLU A 352 -8.32 -4.14 -17.49
N TRP A 353 -8.87 -4.25 -16.28
CA TRP A 353 -9.91 -5.21 -15.96
C TRP A 353 -10.94 -4.60 -15.01
N GLN A 354 -12.14 -5.17 -15.02
CA GLN A 354 -13.19 -4.93 -14.04
C GLN A 354 -13.59 -6.27 -13.42
N ILE A 355 -13.80 -6.27 -12.12
CA ILE A 355 -14.20 -7.45 -11.38
C ILE A 355 -15.44 -7.14 -10.55
N ASN A 356 -16.38 -8.07 -10.53
CA ASN A 356 -17.55 -8.00 -9.66
C ASN A 356 -17.95 -9.40 -9.18
N THR A 357 -18.86 -9.43 -8.22
CA THR A 357 -19.41 -10.66 -7.67
C THR A 357 -20.91 -10.68 -7.90
N GLU A 358 -21.42 -11.77 -8.47
CA GLU A 358 -22.84 -11.98 -8.69
C GLU A 358 -23.22 -13.42 -8.29
N GLY A 359 -24.10 -13.55 -7.30
CA GLY A 359 -24.42 -14.86 -6.72
C GLY A 359 -23.18 -15.53 -6.11
N LYS A 360 -22.91 -16.78 -6.51
CA LYS A 360 -21.71 -17.54 -6.09
C LYS A 360 -20.60 -17.54 -7.14
N LYS A 361 -20.51 -16.46 -7.92
CA LYS A 361 -19.56 -16.32 -9.01
C LYS A 361 -18.84 -14.99 -8.94
N VAL A 362 -17.56 -15.02 -9.32
CA VAL A 362 -16.76 -13.83 -9.61
C VAL A 362 -16.71 -13.64 -11.11
N ASN A 363 -17.13 -12.46 -11.60
CA ASN A 363 -17.04 -12.12 -13.02
C ASN A 363 -15.88 -11.16 -13.26
N LEU A 364 -15.02 -11.50 -14.20
CA LEU A 364 -13.87 -10.72 -14.65
C LEU A 364 -14.07 -10.30 -16.09
N ALA A 365 -14.07 -8.99 -16.34
CA ALA A 365 -14.05 -8.39 -17.68
C ALA A 365 -12.66 -7.80 -17.96
N LEU A 366 -11.97 -8.26 -18.99
CA LEU A 366 -10.64 -7.76 -19.38
C LEU A 366 -10.72 -6.99 -20.69
N LYS A 367 -10.12 -5.81 -20.74
CA LYS A 367 -9.92 -5.07 -21.98
C LYS A 367 -8.74 -5.65 -22.75
N ILE A 368 -8.89 -5.85 -24.05
CA ILE A 368 -7.87 -6.46 -24.91
C ILE A 368 -7.61 -5.62 -26.15
N LEU A 369 -6.51 -5.93 -26.86
CA LEU A 369 -6.26 -5.44 -28.21
C LEU A 369 -6.52 -6.59 -29.21
N PRO A 370 -7.77 -6.74 -29.71
CA PRO A 370 -8.20 -7.96 -30.42
C PRO A 370 -7.34 -8.25 -31.65
N ASP A 371 -6.98 -7.22 -32.42
CA ASP A 371 -6.20 -7.37 -33.66
C ASP A 371 -4.76 -7.89 -33.44
N LYS A 372 -4.24 -7.82 -32.20
CA LYS A 372 -2.90 -8.31 -31.85
C LYS A 372 -2.94 -9.53 -30.93
N LEU A 373 -4.09 -9.90 -30.36
CA LEU A 373 -4.17 -10.99 -29.38
C LEU A 373 -4.05 -12.36 -30.07
N GLN A 374 -3.03 -13.14 -29.70
CA GLN A 374 -2.79 -14.47 -30.30
C GLN A 374 -3.49 -15.59 -29.52
N GLY A 375 -3.52 -15.48 -28.20
CA GLY A 375 -4.06 -16.52 -27.34
C GLY A 375 -4.32 -16.04 -25.92
N ILE A 376 -5.05 -16.86 -25.18
CA ILE A 376 -5.44 -16.57 -23.80
C ILE A 376 -5.19 -17.84 -22.99
N LYS A 377 -4.51 -17.70 -21.84
CA LYS A 377 -4.45 -18.74 -20.81
C LYS A 377 -5.19 -18.27 -19.57
N VAL A 378 -5.97 -19.16 -18.98
CA VAL A 378 -6.62 -18.94 -17.69
C VAL A 378 -5.94 -19.86 -16.69
N TRP A 379 -5.27 -19.27 -15.71
CA TRP A 379 -4.51 -19.97 -14.68
C TRP A 379 -5.32 -20.03 -13.40
N GLU A 380 -5.34 -21.21 -12.76
CA GLU A 380 -6.09 -21.47 -11.53
C GLU A 380 -5.28 -22.35 -10.58
N ALA A 381 -5.35 -22.06 -9.29
CA ALA A 381 -4.82 -22.89 -8.21
C ALA A 381 -5.86 -23.04 -7.10
N SER A 382 -5.97 -24.23 -6.53
CA SER A 382 -6.86 -24.51 -5.39
C SER A 382 -6.02 -24.90 -4.18
N SER A 383 -6.37 -24.35 -3.02
CA SER A 383 -5.71 -24.64 -1.73
C SER A 383 -6.73 -24.95 -0.63
N LYS A 384 -6.26 -25.65 0.41
CA LYS A 384 -7.06 -25.94 1.62
C LYS A 384 -7.05 -24.77 2.60
N ASP A 385 -6.03 -23.92 2.52
CA ASP A 385 -5.80 -22.76 3.36
C ASP A 385 -5.43 -21.54 2.50
N ALA A 386 -5.20 -20.40 3.14
CA ALA A 386 -4.92 -19.14 2.44
C ALA A 386 -3.46 -19.05 1.94
N ASP A 387 -2.60 -20.04 2.23
CA ASP A 387 -1.25 -20.12 1.72
C ASP A 387 -1.23 -20.89 0.41
N LEU A 388 -0.95 -20.17 -0.69
CA LEU A 388 -0.90 -20.76 -2.03
C LEU A 388 0.51 -21.09 -2.51
N ARG A 389 1.55 -20.90 -1.67
CA ARG A 389 2.96 -21.03 -2.08
C ARG A 389 3.32 -22.45 -2.53
N ASN A 390 2.64 -23.47 -2.01
CA ASN A 390 2.91 -24.89 -2.32
C ASN A 390 1.92 -25.49 -3.35
N ASN A 391 1.01 -24.70 -3.89
CA ASN A 391 -0.01 -25.18 -4.82
C ASN A 391 0.46 -25.11 -6.27
N VAL A 392 0.03 -26.09 -7.06
CA VAL A 392 0.28 -26.13 -8.50
C VAL A 392 -0.79 -25.29 -9.21
N TRP A 393 -0.32 -24.38 -10.06
CA TRP A 393 -1.13 -23.59 -10.97
C TRP A 393 -1.35 -24.38 -12.26
N LEU A 394 -2.61 -24.69 -12.55
CA LEU A 394 -3.05 -25.34 -13.78
C LEU A 394 -3.61 -24.29 -14.73
N PHE A 395 -3.61 -24.55 -16.03
CA PHE A 395 -4.20 -23.64 -16.99
C PHE A 395 -5.05 -24.33 -18.05
N SER A 396 -6.02 -23.57 -18.55
CA SER A 396 -6.66 -23.81 -19.83
C SER A 396 -6.18 -22.78 -20.85
N GLN A 397 -6.04 -23.16 -22.12
CA GLN A 397 -5.59 -22.27 -23.18
C GLN A 397 -6.55 -22.31 -24.37
N LYS A 398 -6.79 -21.16 -24.97
CA LYS A 398 -7.48 -21.03 -26.26
C LYS A 398 -6.80 -20.02 -27.17
N ASN A 399 -6.81 -20.26 -28.48
CA ASN A 399 -6.47 -19.24 -29.46
C ASN A 399 -7.61 -18.21 -29.52
N TYR A 400 -7.26 -16.94 -29.72
CA TYR A 400 -8.27 -15.89 -29.89
C TYR A 400 -8.59 -15.70 -31.37
N VAL A 401 -9.87 -15.83 -31.72
CA VAL A 401 -10.41 -15.52 -33.05
C VAL A 401 -11.67 -14.70 -32.82
N GLY A 402 -11.55 -13.38 -32.92
CA GLY A 402 -12.66 -12.46 -32.64
C GLY A 402 -12.27 -11.00 -32.85
N ASN A 403 -13.25 -10.11 -32.74
CA ASN A 403 -13.10 -8.66 -32.83
C ASN A 403 -13.59 -7.94 -31.56
N GLU A 404 -13.91 -8.69 -30.51
CA GLU A 404 -14.39 -8.17 -29.24
C GLU A 404 -13.27 -7.44 -28.50
N ALA A 405 -13.50 -6.19 -28.10
CA ALA A 405 -12.53 -5.41 -27.34
C ALA A 405 -12.44 -5.82 -25.86
N GLN A 406 -13.31 -6.71 -25.40
CA GLN A 406 -13.36 -7.22 -24.03
C GLN A 406 -13.56 -8.72 -23.98
N LEU A 407 -12.95 -9.36 -22.98
CA LEU A 407 -13.15 -10.77 -22.65
C LEU A 407 -13.87 -10.89 -21.31
N HIS A 408 -14.83 -11.81 -21.21
CA HIS A 408 -15.55 -12.08 -19.97
C HIS A 408 -15.26 -13.50 -19.48
N TYR A 409 -14.91 -13.61 -18.20
CA TYR A 409 -14.71 -14.87 -17.50
C TYR A 409 -15.54 -14.88 -16.22
N SER A 410 -16.05 -16.05 -15.85
CA SER A 410 -16.83 -16.25 -14.64
C SER A 410 -16.26 -17.44 -13.89
N PHE A 411 -15.99 -17.26 -12.60
CA PHE A 411 -15.37 -18.25 -11.74
C PHE A 411 -16.29 -18.56 -10.58
N ASP A 412 -16.67 -19.83 -10.42
CA ASP A 412 -17.46 -20.28 -9.28
C ASP A 412 -16.64 -20.22 -7.99
N PHE A 413 -17.28 -19.83 -6.89
CA PHE A 413 -16.68 -19.91 -5.56
C PHE A 413 -16.32 -21.37 -5.23
N PRO A 414 -15.17 -21.61 -4.57
CA PRO A 414 -14.87 -22.95 -4.07
C PRO A 414 -15.90 -23.37 -3.02
N SER A 415 -16.25 -24.66 -2.98
CA SER A 415 -17.15 -25.20 -1.94
C SER A 415 -16.51 -25.19 -0.55
N ALA A 416 -15.18 -25.26 -0.47
CA ALA A 416 -14.36 -25.12 0.73
C ALA A 416 -12.92 -24.73 0.34
N GLY A 417 -12.16 -24.19 1.28
CA GLY A 417 -10.79 -23.74 1.05
C GLY A 417 -10.72 -22.46 0.20
N TYR A 418 -9.62 -22.30 -0.51
CA TYR A 418 -9.30 -21.12 -1.30
C TYR A 418 -9.05 -21.49 -2.76
N LYS A 419 -9.36 -20.55 -3.64
CA LYS A 419 -9.07 -20.65 -5.07
C LYS A 419 -8.47 -19.33 -5.54
N ALA A 420 -7.35 -19.41 -6.25
CA ALA A 420 -6.73 -18.27 -6.88
C ALA A 420 -6.76 -18.41 -8.41
N PHE A 421 -6.84 -17.30 -9.12
CA PHE A 421 -6.84 -17.29 -10.58
C PHE A 421 -6.25 -16.00 -11.16
N PHE A 422 -5.76 -16.08 -12.40
CA PHE A 422 -5.46 -14.92 -13.24
C PHE A 422 -5.60 -15.29 -14.73
N VAL A 423 -5.72 -14.28 -15.58
CA VAL A 423 -5.78 -14.46 -17.04
C VAL A 423 -4.51 -13.89 -17.66
N GLU A 424 -3.85 -14.68 -18.49
CA GLU A 424 -2.66 -14.31 -19.27
C GLU A 424 -3.06 -14.13 -20.74
N LEU A 425 -2.79 -12.95 -21.27
CA LEU A 425 -3.02 -12.55 -22.65
C LEU A 425 -1.71 -12.66 -23.43
N LEU A 426 -1.72 -13.44 -24.50
CA LEU A 426 -0.54 -13.70 -25.32
C LEU A 426 -0.50 -12.75 -26.52
N TYR A 427 0.53 -11.91 -26.57
CA TYR A 427 0.74 -10.92 -27.63
C TYR A 427 2.05 -11.19 -28.39
N PRO A 428 2.15 -10.77 -29.65
CA PRO A 428 3.39 -10.85 -30.40
C PRO A 428 4.41 -9.87 -29.81
N ASP A 429 5.61 -10.38 -29.58
CA ASP A 429 6.80 -9.58 -29.39
C ASP A 429 7.15 -8.90 -30.72
N PRO A 430 7.42 -7.58 -30.75
CA PRO A 430 7.82 -6.88 -31.96
C PRO A 430 9.07 -7.45 -32.67
N THR A 431 9.85 -8.28 -31.98
CA THR A 431 11.05 -8.96 -32.48
C THR A 431 10.79 -10.42 -32.93
N GLY A 432 9.55 -10.90 -32.88
CA GLY A 432 9.10 -12.14 -33.53
C GLY A 432 8.74 -13.31 -32.61
N SER A 433 8.83 -13.16 -31.28
CA SER A 433 8.37 -14.14 -30.29
C SER A 433 6.93 -13.86 -29.80
N THR A 434 6.46 -14.60 -28.80
CA THR A 434 5.21 -14.32 -28.08
C THR A 434 5.55 -14.07 -26.62
N TYR A 435 4.83 -13.14 -25.98
CA TYR A 435 4.96 -12.88 -24.55
C TYR A 435 3.59 -12.79 -23.88
N GLY A 436 3.55 -13.10 -22.58
CA GLY A 436 2.36 -12.99 -21.76
C GLY A 436 2.25 -11.63 -21.05
N GLN A 437 1.05 -11.08 -21.03
CA GLN A 437 0.65 -9.98 -20.15
C GLN A 437 -0.54 -10.45 -19.31
N SER A 438 -0.49 -10.28 -18.00
CA SER A 438 -1.47 -10.85 -17.07
C SER A 438 -2.42 -9.81 -16.48
N SER A 439 -3.63 -10.23 -16.13
CA SER A 439 -4.35 -9.61 -15.02
C SER A 439 -3.57 -9.81 -13.73
N ARG A 440 -3.93 -9.10 -12.64
CA ARG A 440 -3.45 -9.51 -11.33
C ARG A 440 -4.01 -10.89 -10.93
N ILE A 441 -3.40 -11.50 -9.93
CA ILE A 441 -3.97 -12.65 -9.24
C ILE A 441 -5.12 -12.19 -8.34
N PHE A 442 -6.21 -12.96 -8.36
CA PHE A 442 -7.36 -12.82 -7.48
C PHE A 442 -7.48 -14.06 -6.62
N VAL A 443 -7.82 -13.90 -5.34
CA VAL A 443 -8.07 -15.00 -4.40
C VAL A 443 -9.49 -14.92 -3.88
N MET A 444 -10.17 -16.06 -3.87
CA MET A 444 -11.53 -16.22 -3.34
C MET A 444 -11.66 -17.46 -2.46
N ASP A 445 -12.64 -17.44 -1.57
CA ASP A 445 -13.08 -18.55 -0.75
C ASP A 445 -14.59 -18.81 -0.95
N SER A 446 -15.20 -19.60 -0.07
CA SER A 446 -16.63 -19.92 -0.16
C SER A 446 -17.57 -18.72 0.09
N LEU A 447 -17.04 -17.60 0.61
CA LEU A 447 -17.78 -16.38 0.89
C LEU A 447 -17.65 -15.34 -0.24
N GLY A 448 -16.57 -15.41 -1.02
CA GLY A 448 -16.35 -14.55 -2.18
C GLY A 448 -14.88 -14.18 -2.35
N LEU A 449 -14.60 -13.05 -3.00
CA LEU A 449 -13.23 -12.52 -3.10
C LEU A 449 -12.70 -12.15 -1.70
N VAL A 450 -11.49 -12.58 -1.36
CA VAL A 450 -10.88 -12.29 -0.05
C VAL A 450 -10.75 -10.79 0.20
N GLU A 451 -10.43 -10.01 -0.84
CA GLU A 451 -10.39 -8.55 -0.76
C GLU A 451 -11.76 -7.89 -0.54
N SER A 452 -12.84 -8.60 -0.85
CA SER A 452 -14.20 -8.11 -0.66
C SER A 452 -14.74 -8.42 0.73
N HIS A 453 -14.07 -9.22 1.56
CA HIS A 453 -14.59 -9.58 2.90
C HIS A 453 -14.84 -8.34 3.76
N GLN A 454 -13.97 -7.31 3.71
CA GLN A 454 -14.18 -6.06 4.46
C GLN A 454 -15.31 -5.19 3.88
N HIS A 455 -15.46 -5.12 2.55
CA HIS A 455 -16.58 -4.41 1.91
C HIS A 455 -17.90 -5.14 2.11
N GLY A 456 -17.92 -6.47 1.99
CA GLY A 456 -19.08 -7.31 2.21
C GLY A 456 -19.59 -7.22 3.65
N HIS A 457 -18.67 -7.09 4.62
CA HIS A 457 -19.02 -6.82 6.01
C HIS A 457 -19.73 -5.48 6.16
N LEU A 458 -19.15 -4.37 5.67
CA LEU A 458 -19.79 -3.06 5.69
C LEU A 458 -21.17 -3.06 5.01
N GLU A 459 -21.27 -3.66 3.81
CA GLU A 459 -22.54 -3.76 3.09
C GLU A 459 -23.59 -4.56 3.87
N ALA A 460 -23.18 -5.65 4.52
CA ALA A 460 -24.05 -6.43 5.39
C ALA A 460 -24.53 -5.63 6.60
N THR A 461 -23.65 -4.86 7.24
CA THR A 461 -24.00 -3.95 8.33
C THR A 461 -24.97 -2.86 7.86
N LEU A 462 -24.68 -2.17 6.76
CA LEU A 462 -25.54 -1.12 6.21
C LEU A 462 -26.92 -1.66 5.82
N LYS A 463 -26.99 -2.89 5.29
CA LYS A 463 -28.25 -3.57 5.00
C LYS A 463 -29.02 -3.92 6.27
N ALA A 464 -28.35 -4.44 7.30
CA ALA A 464 -28.98 -4.74 8.58
C ALA A 464 -29.54 -3.47 9.25
N LEU A 465 -28.82 -2.34 9.17
CA LEU A 465 -29.29 -1.04 9.64
C LEU A 465 -30.53 -0.53 8.89
N ALA A 466 -30.78 -0.99 7.66
CA ALA A 466 -31.98 -0.66 6.90
C ALA A 466 -33.16 -1.62 7.16
N GLU A 467 -32.94 -2.77 7.82
CA GLU A 467 -33.91 -3.86 7.96
C GLU A 467 -34.13 -4.28 9.44
N PRO A 468 -34.92 -3.51 10.23
CA PRO A 468 -35.02 -3.65 11.70
C PRO A 468 -35.68 -4.94 12.22
N HIS A 469 -36.30 -5.71 11.32
CA HIS A 469 -37.00 -6.96 11.65
C HIS A 469 -36.10 -8.20 11.55
N ARG A 470 -34.81 -8.06 11.22
CA ARG A 470 -33.89 -9.20 11.20
C ARG A 470 -33.55 -9.67 12.62
N ASN A 471 -33.42 -10.99 12.78
CA ASN A 471 -32.92 -11.63 14.01
C ASN A 471 -31.40 -11.53 14.19
N LYS A 472 -30.70 -10.75 13.36
CA LYS A 472 -29.25 -10.52 13.47
C LYS A 472 -28.99 -9.35 14.39
N ILE A 473 -28.00 -9.50 15.27
CA ILE A 473 -27.60 -8.48 16.23
C ILE A 473 -26.25 -7.90 15.79
N LEU A 474 -26.22 -6.59 15.59
CA LEU A 474 -24.99 -5.84 15.31
C LEU A 474 -24.28 -5.47 16.61
N VAL A 475 -22.95 -5.46 16.59
CA VAL A 475 -22.11 -5.05 17.71
C VAL A 475 -21.43 -3.72 17.42
N ALA A 476 -21.57 -2.80 18.36
CA ALA A 476 -20.91 -1.50 18.37
C ALA A 476 -19.81 -1.46 19.43
N ALA A 477 -18.58 -1.12 19.04
CA ALA A 477 -17.48 -0.89 19.97
C ALA A 477 -17.55 0.53 20.53
N HIS A 478 -17.79 0.68 21.83
CA HIS A 478 -17.83 1.97 22.51
C HIS A 478 -16.42 2.59 22.56
N ARG A 479 -16.25 3.77 21.97
CA ARG A 479 -14.95 4.46 21.81
C ARG A 479 -13.86 3.62 21.13
N GLY A 480 -14.27 2.66 20.29
CA GLY A 480 -13.40 1.64 19.70
C GLY A 480 -13.00 0.52 20.66
N VAL A 481 -12.02 -0.31 20.26
CA VAL A 481 -11.50 -1.44 21.06
C VAL A 481 -10.57 -0.92 22.16
N HIS A 482 -11.09 -0.09 23.04
CA HIS A 482 -10.28 0.66 24.02
C HIS A 482 -9.79 -0.19 25.20
N HIS A 483 -10.18 -1.47 25.28
CA HIS A 483 -9.60 -2.42 26.22
C HIS A 483 -8.18 -2.86 25.79
N GLU A 484 -7.81 -2.74 24.51
CA GLU A 484 -6.48 -3.07 23.98
C GLU A 484 -5.57 -1.85 23.78
N VAL A 485 -6.15 -0.73 23.34
CA VAL A 485 -5.44 0.50 22.94
C VAL A 485 -6.16 1.74 23.49
N PRO A 486 -5.62 2.97 23.42
CA PRO A 486 -6.34 4.13 23.94
C PRO A 486 -7.71 4.33 23.28
N GLU A 487 -8.70 4.74 24.07
CA GLU A 487 -10.04 5.10 23.56
C GLU A 487 -9.96 6.23 22.53
N ASN A 488 -10.94 6.30 21.61
CA ASN A 488 -11.06 7.39 20.64
C ASN A 488 -9.79 7.60 19.79
N SER A 489 -9.09 6.51 19.46
CA SER A 489 -7.86 6.51 18.66
C SER A 489 -8.03 5.79 17.33
N LEU A 490 -7.21 6.13 16.33
CA LEU A 490 -7.17 5.39 15.05
C LEU A 490 -6.85 3.90 15.27
N ALA A 491 -6.00 3.59 16.25
CA ALA A 491 -5.66 2.22 16.61
C ALA A 491 -6.88 1.45 17.13
N ALA A 492 -7.76 2.09 17.91
CA ALA A 492 -8.98 1.47 18.43
C ALA A 492 -9.99 1.17 17.32
N ILE A 493 -10.08 2.05 16.31
CA ILE A 493 -10.90 1.85 15.10
C ILE A 493 -10.30 0.72 14.23
N GLU A 494 -8.99 0.71 14.02
CA GLU A 494 -8.30 -0.33 13.24
C GLU A 494 -8.47 -1.72 13.89
N ALA A 495 -8.37 -1.79 15.22
CA ALA A 495 -8.63 -3.02 15.96
C ALA A 495 -10.09 -3.49 15.80
N ALA A 496 -11.06 -2.58 15.83
CA ALA A 496 -12.47 -2.92 15.62
C ALA A 496 -12.72 -3.51 14.22
N ILE A 497 -12.10 -2.91 13.18
CA ILE A 497 -12.16 -3.43 11.81
C ILE A 497 -11.59 -4.85 11.76
N LYS A 498 -10.43 -5.09 12.38
CA LYS A 498 -9.77 -6.40 12.42
C LYS A 498 -10.58 -7.46 13.16
N GLN A 499 -11.29 -7.07 14.22
CA GLN A 499 -12.17 -7.96 14.98
C GLN A 499 -13.52 -8.23 14.28
N GLY A 500 -13.77 -7.57 13.14
CA GLY A 500 -15.03 -7.68 12.41
C GLY A 500 -16.20 -7.07 13.18
N VAL A 501 -15.97 -5.99 13.93
CA VAL A 501 -17.03 -5.21 14.58
C VAL A 501 -17.90 -4.52 13.53
N ASP A 502 -19.19 -4.38 13.78
CA ASP A 502 -20.12 -3.79 12.80
C ASP A 502 -20.07 -2.24 12.82
N ILE A 503 -20.00 -1.65 14.01
CA ILE A 503 -20.05 -0.21 14.23
C ILE A 503 -18.98 0.20 15.26
N VAL A 504 -18.35 1.35 15.08
CA VAL A 504 -17.53 1.96 16.13
C VAL A 504 -18.15 3.28 16.54
N GLU A 505 -18.45 3.42 17.82
CA GLU A 505 -18.83 4.71 18.38
C GLU A 505 -17.56 5.51 18.71
N ILE A 506 -17.56 6.78 18.36
CA ILE A 506 -16.51 7.75 18.66
C ILE A 506 -17.09 9.08 19.11
N ASP A 507 -16.38 9.74 20.01
CA ASP A 507 -16.78 11.01 20.60
C ASP A 507 -16.15 12.18 19.85
N VAL A 508 -16.94 13.14 19.39
CA VAL A 508 -16.45 14.24 18.54
C VAL A 508 -16.53 15.60 19.23
N LYS A 509 -15.40 16.31 19.25
CA LYS A 509 -15.26 17.73 19.66
C LYS A 509 -14.68 18.58 18.53
N VAL A 510 -14.67 19.90 18.70
CA VAL A 510 -14.10 20.84 17.72
C VAL A 510 -13.14 21.80 18.42
N SER A 511 -11.89 21.82 17.94
CA SER A 511 -10.80 22.64 18.49
C SER A 511 -11.07 24.15 18.33
N SER A 512 -10.26 24.99 18.98
CA SER A 512 -10.42 26.45 18.92
C SER A 512 -10.23 27.02 17.52
N ASP A 513 -9.49 26.32 16.66
CA ASP A 513 -9.25 26.63 15.24
C ASP A 513 -10.20 25.89 14.29
N GLY A 514 -11.26 25.25 14.82
CA GLY A 514 -12.36 24.72 14.02
C GLY A 514 -12.12 23.34 13.42
N ILE A 515 -11.16 22.56 13.93
CA ILE A 515 -10.86 21.21 13.45
C ILE A 515 -11.57 20.17 14.33
N PRO A 516 -12.45 19.31 13.77
CA PRO A 516 -13.05 18.24 14.54
C PRO A 516 -12.04 17.16 14.93
N PHE A 517 -12.09 16.69 16.17
CA PHE A 517 -11.19 15.69 16.73
C PHE A 517 -11.91 14.74 17.69
N LEU A 518 -11.28 13.60 17.98
CA LEU A 518 -11.89 12.56 18.80
C LEU A 518 -11.52 12.73 20.28
N MET A 519 -12.52 12.95 21.14
CA MET A 519 -12.37 13.07 22.59
C MET A 519 -13.72 13.08 23.30
N HIS A 520 -13.87 12.23 24.31
CA HIS A 520 -15.08 12.19 25.15
C HIS A 520 -15.15 13.38 26.12
N ASP A 521 -14.12 13.50 26.96
CA ASP A 521 -14.16 14.35 28.15
C ASP A 521 -14.11 15.84 27.79
N GLN A 522 -14.69 16.68 28.67
CA GLN A 522 -14.55 18.14 28.55
C GLN A 522 -13.08 18.58 28.64
N THR A 523 -12.27 17.88 29.43
CA THR A 523 -10.85 18.18 29.62
C THR A 523 -9.96 17.06 29.10
N ILE A 524 -8.72 17.39 28.76
CA ILE A 524 -7.74 16.44 28.20
C ILE A 524 -6.97 15.65 29.28
N ASP A 525 -7.25 15.89 30.56
CA ASP A 525 -6.45 15.41 31.70
C ASP A 525 -6.41 13.88 31.83
N ARG A 526 -7.56 13.21 31.68
CA ARG A 526 -7.72 11.77 31.93
C ARG A 526 -7.01 10.94 30.87
N THR A 527 -7.22 11.27 29.60
CA THR A 527 -6.84 10.46 28.44
C THR A 527 -5.54 10.91 27.78
N THR A 528 -4.91 11.99 28.21
CA THR A 528 -3.69 12.53 27.59
C THR A 528 -2.65 12.92 28.62
N ASN A 529 -1.44 13.25 28.18
CA ASN A 529 -0.39 13.86 29.01
C ASN A 529 -0.54 15.40 29.20
N GLY A 530 -1.58 16.02 28.64
CA GLY A 530 -1.91 17.45 28.82
C GLY A 530 -2.90 17.70 29.96
N LYS A 531 -3.29 18.98 30.13
CA LYS A 531 -4.33 19.43 31.08
C LYS A 531 -5.14 20.59 30.52
N GLY A 532 -6.41 20.69 30.92
CA GLY A 532 -7.28 21.82 30.58
C GLY A 532 -8.41 21.48 29.60
N ASP A 533 -9.23 22.48 29.27
CA ASP A 533 -10.40 22.35 28.41
C ASP A 533 -10.03 21.94 26.98
N ALA A 534 -10.64 20.88 26.47
CA ALA A 534 -10.26 20.28 25.20
C ALA A 534 -10.54 21.20 23.99
N GLU A 535 -11.61 22.00 24.03
CA GLU A 535 -11.98 22.90 22.93
C GLU A 535 -11.25 24.25 23.00
N GLY A 536 -10.53 24.53 24.09
CA GLY A 536 -9.70 25.72 24.26
C GLY A 536 -8.37 25.70 23.50
N PHE A 537 -7.97 24.55 22.95
CA PHE A 537 -6.70 24.40 22.22
C PHE A 537 -6.90 24.37 20.70
N THR A 538 -5.89 24.85 19.96
CA THR A 538 -5.75 24.57 18.52
C THR A 538 -5.47 23.10 18.30
N PHE A 539 -5.87 22.52 17.17
CA PHE A 539 -5.60 21.12 16.91
C PHE A 539 -4.10 20.81 16.80
N GLN A 540 -3.28 21.75 16.33
CA GLN A 540 -1.81 21.58 16.33
C GLN A 540 -1.22 21.35 17.73
N ALA A 541 -1.84 21.92 18.77
CA ALA A 541 -1.42 21.70 20.15
C ALA A 541 -1.92 20.34 20.66
N LEU A 542 -3.18 20.00 20.36
CA LEU A 542 -3.79 18.72 20.71
C LEU A 542 -3.05 17.54 20.07
N SER A 543 -2.66 17.66 18.80
CA SER A 543 -2.00 16.58 18.05
C SER A 543 -0.61 16.21 18.55
N ARG A 544 0.01 17.05 19.40
CA ARG A 544 1.30 16.77 20.06
C ARG A 544 1.14 16.01 21.38
N LEU A 545 -0.08 15.88 21.89
CA LEU A 545 -0.34 15.18 23.14
C LEU A 545 -0.42 13.68 22.90
N GLN A 546 0.17 12.94 23.83
CA GLN A 546 0.18 11.49 23.81
C GLN A 546 -1.00 10.95 24.61
N LEU A 547 -1.77 10.06 23.99
CA LEU A 547 -2.88 9.37 24.63
C LEU A 547 -2.38 8.43 25.73
N LYS A 548 -3.22 8.24 26.74
CA LYS A 548 -3.03 7.28 27.82
C LYS A 548 -3.91 6.06 27.58
N HIS A 549 -3.36 4.88 27.84
CA HIS A 549 -4.12 3.64 27.95
C HIS A 549 -3.88 3.05 29.35
N ARG A 550 -4.96 2.78 30.09
CA ARG A 550 -4.91 2.29 31.49
C ARG A 550 -3.96 3.13 32.37
N GLY A 551 -4.04 4.45 32.21
CA GLY A 551 -3.24 5.43 32.95
C GLY A 551 -1.79 5.59 32.48
N LYS A 552 -1.30 4.78 31.55
CA LYS A 552 0.06 4.86 31.01
C LYS A 552 0.08 5.60 29.68
N GLN A 553 1.03 6.51 29.51
CA GLN A 553 1.26 7.22 28.26
C GLN A 553 1.69 6.26 27.16
N THR A 554 1.20 6.49 25.94
CA THR A 554 1.44 5.67 24.75
C THR A 554 2.11 6.50 23.65
N SER A 555 2.46 5.87 22.52
CA SER A 555 2.91 6.59 21.32
C SER A 555 1.76 7.13 20.46
N TYR A 556 0.49 6.83 20.80
CA TYR A 556 -0.66 7.30 20.06
C TYR A 556 -1.00 8.75 20.39
N HIS A 557 -1.58 9.46 19.43
CA HIS A 557 -1.94 10.87 19.53
C HIS A 557 -3.44 11.05 19.29
N ILE A 558 -3.98 12.21 19.69
CA ILE A 558 -5.38 12.57 19.45
C ILE A 558 -5.61 12.70 17.93
N PRO A 559 -6.50 11.91 17.32
CA PRO A 559 -6.77 12.00 15.90
C PRO A 559 -7.82 13.06 15.57
N THR A 560 -7.78 13.56 14.33
CA THR A 560 -8.89 14.31 13.73
C THR A 560 -10.04 13.38 13.37
N LEU A 561 -11.24 13.94 13.25
CA LEU A 561 -12.37 13.22 12.64
C LEU A 561 -12.10 12.87 11.18
N GLU A 562 -11.36 13.71 10.46
CA GLU A 562 -11.02 13.43 9.06
C GLU A 562 -10.21 12.15 8.91
N GLU A 563 -9.17 11.97 9.74
CA GLU A 563 -8.36 10.74 9.76
C GLU A 563 -9.20 9.51 10.13
N ALA A 564 -10.09 9.64 11.12
CA ALA A 564 -10.97 8.55 11.54
C ALA A 564 -11.95 8.15 10.41
N LEU A 565 -12.57 9.12 9.74
CA LEU A 565 -13.47 8.87 8.60
C LEU A 565 -12.72 8.26 7.42
N GLN A 566 -11.51 8.73 7.11
CA GLN A 566 -10.69 8.16 6.04
C GLN A 566 -10.28 6.71 6.33
N LEU A 567 -9.98 6.39 7.60
CA LEU A 567 -9.66 5.03 8.03
C LEU A 567 -10.87 4.09 7.90
N ALA A 568 -12.04 4.54 8.34
CA ALA A 568 -13.28 3.76 8.36
C ALA A 568 -13.91 3.57 6.97
N LYS A 569 -13.62 4.49 6.04
CA LYS A 569 -14.29 4.54 4.75
C LYS A 569 -14.24 3.22 3.98
N GLY A 570 -15.41 2.69 3.62
CA GLY A 570 -15.54 1.41 2.91
C GLY A 570 -15.23 0.17 3.74
N LYS A 571 -15.08 0.30 5.07
CA LYS A 571 -14.69 -0.80 5.97
C LYS A 571 -15.64 -0.99 7.16
N ILE A 572 -16.08 0.09 7.81
CA ILE A 572 -16.89 0.04 9.03
C ILE A 572 -17.79 1.27 9.18
N VAL A 573 -18.91 1.13 9.87
CA VAL A 573 -19.80 2.26 10.20
C VAL A 573 -19.26 2.98 11.43
N LEU A 574 -19.27 4.31 11.41
CA LEU A 574 -18.98 5.14 12.59
C LEU A 574 -20.27 5.75 13.16
N ASP A 575 -20.46 5.61 14.46
CA ASP A 575 -21.41 6.39 15.23
C ASP A 575 -20.68 7.58 15.87
N LEU A 576 -21.14 8.80 15.58
CA LEU A 576 -20.54 10.03 16.09
C LEU A 576 -21.37 10.55 17.26
N ASP A 577 -20.87 10.37 18.48
CA ASP A 577 -21.43 11.00 19.68
C ASP A 577 -20.96 12.47 19.74
N LEU A 578 -21.91 13.39 19.57
CA LEU A 578 -21.64 14.82 19.48
C LEU A 578 -21.38 15.42 20.87
N LYS A 579 -20.11 15.72 21.19
CA LYS A 579 -19.69 16.35 22.45
C LYS A 579 -19.52 17.87 22.35
N THR A 580 -20.07 18.50 21.32
CA THR A 580 -19.99 19.94 21.03
C THR A 580 -21.21 20.39 20.23
N ASP A 581 -21.54 21.67 20.32
CA ASP A 581 -22.61 22.31 19.54
C ASP A 581 -22.12 22.91 18.20
N LYS A 582 -20.80 22.89 17.95
CA LYS A 582 -20.15 23.34 16.72
C LYS A 582 -20.31 22.30 15.60
N LEU A 583 -21.49 22.21 15.01
CA LEU A 583 -21.83 21.17 14.02
C LEU A 583 -21.23 21.42 12.62
N ASP A 584 -21.08 22.67 12.19
CA ASP A 584 -20.67 22.97 10.81
C ASP A 584 -19.32 22.34 10.41
N PRO A 585 -18.27 22.39 11.25
CA PRO A 585 -17.00 21.73 10.94
C PRO A 585 -17.11 20.21 10.82
N ILE A 586 -17.95 19.58 11.64
CA ILE A 586 -18.19 18.13 11.62
C ILE A 586 -18.89 17.75 10.30
N LEU A 587 -19.98 18.43 9.96
CA LEU A 587 -20.74 18.21 8.73
C LEU A 587 -19.88 18.45 7.48
N HIS A 588 -19.08 19.51 7.50
CA HIS A 588 -18.13 19.81 6.42
C HIS A 588 -17.10 18.68 6.25
N THR A 589 -16.55 18.16 7.34
CA THR A 589 -15.56 17.08 7.32
C THR A 589 -16.16 15.78 6.76
N VAL A 590 -17.36 15.40 7.21
CA VAL A 590 -18.09 14.22 6.68
C VAL A 590 -18.36 14.37 5.18
N ALA A 591 -18.76 15.57 4.74
CA ALA A 591 -18.98 15.85 3.32
C ALA A 591 -17.68 15.82 2.50
N LYS A 592 -16.60 16.39 3.02
CA LYS A 592 -15.25 16.42 2.40
C LYS A 592 -14.73 15.01 2.15
N VAL A 593 -14.85 14.12 3.14
CA VAL A 593 -14.42 12.72 3.02
C VAL A 593 -15.39 11.87 2.20
N LYS A 594 -16.62 12.37 1.96
CA LYS A 594 -17.72 11.64 1.31
C LYS A 594 -18.12 10.37 2.10
N ALA A 595 -18.28 10.52 3.41
CA ALA A 595 -18.56 9.41 4.34
C ALA A 595 -20.03 9.35 4.80
N GLN A 596 -20.94 10.15 4.21
CA GLN A 596 -22.34 10.30 4.65
C GLN A 596 -23.08 8.96 4.77
N ARG A 597 -22.72 7.98 3.94
CA ARG A 597 -23.34 6.65 3.94
C ARG A 597 -22.98 5.81 5.16
N GLU A 598 -21.81 6.03 5.72
CA GLU A 598 -21.16 5.16 6.73
C GLU A 598 -21.14 5.81 8.12
N VAL A 599 -21.85 6.93 8.28
CA VAL A 599 -21.90 7.70 9.52
C VAL A 599 -23.32 7.72 10.09
N ILE A 600 -23.42 7.52 11.39
CA ILE A 600 -24.60 7.77 12.23
C ILE A 600 -24.27 8.97 13.13
N PHE A 601 -25.22 9.90 13.29
CA PHE A 601 -25.09 11.01 14.22
C PHE A 601 -25.94 10.73 15.45
N PHE A 602 -25.29 10.65 16.61
CA PHE A 602 -25.92 10.46 17.91
C PHE A 602 -25.88 11.74 18.73
N ASP A 603 -27.01 12.07 19.35
CA ASP A 603 -27.10 13.08 20.40
C ASP A 603 -28.34 12.81 21.25
N SER A 604 -28.26 13.17 22.53
CA SER A 604 -29.42 13.18 23.44
C SER A 604 -30.27 14.45 23.31
N ASP A 605 -29.69 15.56 22.84
CA ASP A 605 -30.41 16.80 22.54
C ASP A 605 -30.97 16.78 21.12
N TYR A 606 -32.30 16.61 21.03
CA TYR A 606 -33.04 16.62 19.77
C TYR A 606 -32.87 17.92 18.97
N LYS A 607 -32.48 19.04 19.61
CA LYS A 607 -32.19 20.28 18.89
C LYS A 607 -30.94 20.15 18.02
N GLN A 608 -29.92 19.42 18.48
CA GLN A 608 -28.71 19.20 17.68
C GLN A 608 -29.01 18.28 16.51
N LEU A 609 -29.73 17.18 16.73
CA LEU A 609 -30.17 16.28 15.66
C LEU A 609 -31.06 16.99 14.62
N ALA A 610 -31.91 17.93 15.05
CA ALA A 610 -32.70 18.74 14.13
C ALA A 610 -31.83 19.63 13.22
N LYS A 611 -30.72 20.18 13.73
CA LYS A 611 -29.76 20.93 12.90
C LYS A 611 -29.04 20.02 11.90
N VAL A 612 -28.63 18.81 12.31
CA VAL A 612 -28.05 17.81 11.40
C VAL A 612 -29.04 17.45 10.29
N LYS A 613 -30.30 17.17 10.64
CA LYS A 613 -31.38 16.87 9.68
C LYS A 613 -31.62 18.03 8.71
N ALA A 614 -31.59 19.27 9.21
CA ALA A 614 -31.80 20.47 8.40
C ALA A 614 -30.64 20.70 7.41
N ALA A 615 -29.41 20.39 7.80
CA ALA A 615 -28.24 20.49 6.91
C ALA A 615 -28.28 19.44 5.80
N ASN A 616 -28.69 18.20 6.11
CA ASN A 616 -28.90 17.16 5.12
C ASN A 616 -29.82 16.07 5.66
N SER A 617 -31.02 15.95 5.08
CA SER A 617 -32.04 15.00 5.51
C SER A 617 -31.73 13.53 5.20
N SER A 618 -30.69 13.25 4.41
CA SER A 618 -30.23 11.88 4.11
C SER A 618 -29.25 11.31 5.14
N LEU A 619 -28.78 12.13 6.09
CA LEU A 619 -27.89 11.68 7.16
C LEU A 619 -28.65 10.81 8.17
N LYS A 620 -28.01 9.74 8.64
CA LYS A 620 -28.59 8.83 9.65
C LYS A 620 -28.49 9.48 11.02
N LEU A 621 -29.61 9.50 11.73
CA LEU A 621 -29.71 10.06 13.08
C LEU A 621 -30.06 8.95 14.05
N MET A 622 -29.50 9.02 15.25
CA MET A 622 -29.82 8.14 16.36
C MET A 622 -30.21 8.98 17.58
N PRO A 623 -31.51 9.28 17.78
CA PRO A 623 -31.98 9.92 19.01
C PRO A 623 -31.93 8.96 20.21
N ARG A 624 -31.58 9.49 21.38
CA ARG A 624 -31.76 8.80 22.68
C ARG A 624 -33.20 8.96 23.18
N SER A 625 -33.78 7.92 23.78
CA SER A 625 -35.11 7.98 24.39
C SER A 625 -35.12 7.29 25.76
N HIS A 626 -35.75 7.94 26.74
CA HIS A 626 -35.83 7.46 28.13
C HIS A 626 -37.18 6.80 28.45
N ASP A 627 -38.21 7.02 27.60
CA ASP A 627 -39.52 6.40 27.72
C ASP A 627 -40.20 6.23 26.35
N LEU A 628 -41.39 5.61 26.33
CA LEU A 628 -42.15 5.34 25.10
C LEU A 628 -42.60 6.63 24.39
N LYS A 629 -42.92 7.67 25.16
CA LYS A 629 -43.42 8.94 24.63
C LYS A 629 -42.28 9.68 23.93
N GLU A 630 -41.08 9.65 24.49
CA GLU A 630 -39.88 10.18 23.85
C GLU A 630 -39.50 9.39 22.60
N ALA A 631 -39.60 8.06 22.63
CA ALA A 631 -39.36 7.22 21.45
C ALA A 631 -40.36 7.54 20.32
N ASP A 632 -41.66 7.65 20.64
CA ASP A 632 -42.69 8.04 19.68
C ASP A 632 -42.47 9.44 19.11
N LYS A 633 -42.04 10.37 19.97
CA LYS A 633 -41.67 11.73 19.56
C LYS A 633 -40.46 11.71 18.62
N ALA A 634 -39.42 10.93 18.92
CA ALA A 634 -38.24 10.78 18.08
C ALA A 634 -38.60 10.22 16.70
N LEU A 635 -39.39 9.14 16.68
CA LEU A 635 -39.87 8.50 15.46
C LEU A 635 -40.67 9.48 14.60
N ALA A 636 -41.54 10.28 15.20
CA ALA A 636 -42.34 11.27 14.48
C ALA A 636 -41.52 12.49 13.97
N LEU A 637 -40.52 12.94 14.71
CA LEU A 637 -39.71 14.10 14.32
C LEU A 637 -38.64 13.76 13.28
N PHE A 638 -37.98 12.63 13.46
CA PHE A 638 -36.77 12.32 12.72
C PHE A 638 -36.96 11.23 11.67
N GLU A 639 -37.96 10.36 11.82
CA GLU A 639 -38.06 9.10 11.06
C GLU A 639 -36.72 8.34 11.06
N PRO A 640 -36.07 8.18 12.23
CA PRO A 640 -34.73 7.64 12.30
C PRO A 640 -34.74 6.13 12.02
N SER A 641 -33.67 5.61 11.42
CA SER A 641 -33.48 4.17 11.25
C SER A 641 -33.05 3.45 12.53
N ILE A 642 -32.71 4.20 13.59
CA ILE A 642 -32.19 3.68 14.86
C ILE A 642 -32.71 4.56 16.01
N VAL A 643 -33.12 3.96 17.13
CA VAL A 643 -33.41 4.65 18.40
C VAL A 643 -32.56 4.03 19.50
N HIS A 644 -31.83 4.87 20.23
CA HIS A 644 -31.03 4.46 21.39
C HIS A 644 -31.89 4.53 22.65
N LEU A 645 -32.09 3.39 23.30
CA LEU A 645 -32.83 3.31 24.56
C LEU A 645 -31.95 3.50 25.78
N ASP A 646 -32.51 4.15 26.79
CA ASP A 646 -31.95 4.17 28.14
C ASP A 646 -32.13 2.82 28.86
N GLU A 647 -31.16 2.45 29.72
CA GLU A 647 -31.13 1.16 30.41
C GLU A 647 -32.38 0.89 31.25
N SER A 648 -32.92 1.93 31.87
CA SER A 648 -34.14 1.85 32.68
C SER A 648 -35.37 1.39 31.90
N PHE A 649 -35.29 1.34 30.57
CA PHE A 649 -36.41 1.08 29.66
C PHE A 649 -36.22 -0.13 28.73
N TYR A 650 -35.23 -0.99 29.00
CA TYR A 650 -34.98 -2.20 28.20
C TYR A 650 -36.06 -3.27 28.43
N THR A 651 -37.15 -3.22 27.66
CA THR A 651 -38.26 -4.18 27.71
C THR A 651 -38.71 -4.61 26.32
N ASN A 652 -39.20 -5.85 26.20
CA ASN A 652 -39.69 -6.40 24.93
C ASN A 652 -40.85 -5.61 24.31
N THR A 653 -41.73 -5.06 25.15
CA THR A 653 -42.87 -4.28 24.67
C THR A 653 -42.39 -3.04 23.92
N VAL A 654 -41.37 -2.37 24.46
CA VAL A 654 -40.81 -1.14 23.89
C VAL A 654 -40.02 -1.44 22.64
N THR A 655 -39.13 -2.44 22.69
CA THR A 655 -38.30 -2.78 21.54
C THR A 655 -39.16 -3.27 20.37
N ALA A 656 -40.20 -4.07 20.63
CA ALA A 656 -41.17 -4.47 19.61
C ALA A 656 -41.92 -3.27 19.02
N HIS A 657 -42.33 -2.31 19.85
CA HIS A 657 -43.02 -1.10 19.39
C HIS A 657 -42.16 -0.26 18.43
N ILE A 658 -40.89 -0.04 18.77
CA ILE A 658 -39.94 0.72 17.92
C ILE A 658 -39.68 -0.02 16.61
N LYS A 659 -39.45 -1.34 16.66
CA LYS A 659 -39.24 -2.16 15.45
C LYS A 659 -40.45 -2.15 14.54
N ASN A 660 -41.67 -2.27 15.09
CA ASN A 660 -42.92 -2.20 14.31
C ASN A 660 -43.12 -0.86 13.59
N LYS A 661 -42.43 0.20 14.05
CA LYS A 661 -42.39 1.50 13.39
C LYS A 661 -41.21 1.67 12.43
N GLY A 662 -40.46 0.61 12.15
CA GLY A 662 -39.41 0.60 11.14
C GLY A 662 -38.04 1.10 11.61
N ALA A 663 -37.78 1.15 12.92
CA ALA A 663 -36.47 1.55 13.46
C ALA A 663 -35.77 0.42 14.21
N ASN A 664 -34.43 0.37 14.12
CA ASN A 664 -33.59 -0.50 14.93
C ASN A 664 -33.51 0.00 16.38
N VAL A 665 -33.35 -0.94 17.30
CA VAL A 665 -33.17 -0.63 18.72
C VAL A 665 -31.69 -0.78 19.10
N TRP A 666 -31.08 0.30 19.56
CA TRP A 666 -29.74 0.34 20.13
C TRP A 666 -29.80 0.28 21.66
N MET A 667 -29.04 -0.64 22.24
CA MET A 667 -28.96 -0.86 23.69
C MET A 667 -27.51 -1.05 24.12
N ASN A 668 -27.21 -0.68 25.36
CA ASN A 668 -25.85 -0.70 25.90
C ASN A 668 -25.71 -1.83 26.93
N THR A 669 -24.55 -2.50 26.94
CA THR A 669 -24.14 -3.42 28.02
C THR A 669 -23.13 -2.79 28.98
N LEU A 670 -22.82 -1.50 28.78
CA LEU A 670 -21.85 -0.73 29.56
C LEU A 670 -22.13 -0.84 31.06
N GLY A 671 -21.09 -1.07 31.87
CA GLY A 671 -21.21 -1.24 33.32
C GLY A 671 -21.10 -2.70 33.76
N ASP A 672 -22.07 -3.19 34.54
CA ASP A 672 -21.95 -4.50 35.20
C ASP A 672 -22.04 -5.66 34.21
N LEU A 673 -22.86 -5.56 33.16
CA LEU A 673 -22.96 -6.60 32.14
C LEU A 673 -21.67 -6.70 31.32
N ASP A 674 -21.04 -5.58 30.97
CA ASP A 674 -19.71 -5.58 30.35
C ASP A 674 -18.63 -6.18 31.24
N LYS A 675 -18.65 -5.92 32.56
CA LYS A 675 -17.73 -6.62 33.48
C LYS A 675 -17.92 -8.13 33.43
N MET A 676 -19.17 -8.60 33.30
CA MET A 676 -19.47 -10.04 33.16
C MET A 676 -18.97 -10.59 31.82
N ILE A 677 -19.17 -9.87 30.72
CA ILE A 677 -18.64 -10.22 29.39
C ILE A 677 -17.11 -10.28 29.43
N ALA A 678 -16.48 -9.28 30.06
CA ALA A 678 -15.03 -9.19 30.21
C ALA A 678 -14.45 -10.40 30.95
N GLN A 679 -15.13 -10.83 32.01
CA GLN A 679 -14.73 -11.95 32.87
C GLN A 679 -15.13 -13.32 32.32
N GLN A 680 -15.93 -13.39 31.25
CA GLN A 680 -16.56 -14.63 30.76
C GLN A 680 -17.30 -15.40 31.88
N ALA A 681 -17.89 -14.66 32.83
CA ALA A 681 -18.71 -15.21 33.90
C ALA A 681 -20.01 -15.80 33.34
N ASP A 682 -20.91 -16.34 34.18
CA ASP A 682 -22.21 -16.86 33.76
C ASP A 682 -22.97 -15.86 32.84
N LEU A 683 -23.02 -16.17 31.54
CA LEU A 683 -23.62 -15.33 30.50
C LEU A 683 -25.15 -15.47 30.43
N SER A 684 -25.78 -16.14 31.41
CA SER A 684 -27.24 -16.24 31.51
C SER A 684 -27.93 -14.86 31.61
N GLU A 685 -27.28 -13.87 32.22
CA GLU A 685 -27.76 -12.48 32.22
C GLU A 685 -27.70 -11.83 30.83
N LEU A 686 -26.70 -12.19 30.01
CA LEU A 686 -26.64 -11.75 28.62
C LEU A 686 -27.78 -12.38 27.81
N ASP A 687 -28.14 -13.65 28.06
CA ASP A 687 -29.34 -14.24 27.44
C ASP A 687 -30.62 -13.48 27.81
N LYS A 688 -30.80 -13.06 29.07
CA LYS A 688 -31.92 -12.21 29.49
C LYS A 688 -31.88 -10.84 28.82
N PHE A 689 -30.70 -10.26 28.65
CA PHE A 689 -30.53 -9.01 27.93
C PHE A 689 -30.92 -9.13 26.45
N LEU A 690 -30.42 -10.16 25.75
CA LEU A 690 -30.76 -10.43 24.36
C LEU A 690 -32.26 -10.70 24.19
N ALA A 691 -32.88 -11.35 25.17
CA ALA A 691 -34.31 -11.61 25.17
C ALA A 691 -35.18 -10.36 25.27
N LYS A 692 -34.60 -9.18 25.54
CA LYS A 692 -35.27 -7.86 25.50
C LYS A 692 -35.36 -7.26 24.10
N GLY A 693 -34.71 -7.87 23.10
CA GLY A 693 -34.91 -7.56 21.69
C GLY A 693 -34.05 -6.43 21.13
N ALA A 694 -32.79 -6.27 21.55
CA ALA A 694 -31.85 -5.36 20.88
C ALA A 694 -31.66 -5.73 19.39
N ASN A 695 -31.45 -4.74 18.52
CA ASN A 695 -30.88 -4.96 17.16
C ASN A 695 -29.39 -4.63 17.14
N ILE A 696 -28.98 -3.67 17.95
CA ILE A 696 -27.59 -3.19 18.04
C ILE A 696 -27.21 -3.17 19.52
N ILE A 697 -26.04 -3.71 19.84
CA ILE A 697 -25.51 -3.75 21.19
C ILE A 697 -24.17 -3.02 21.24
N GLN A 698 -24.09 -1.97 22.05
CA GLN A 698 -22.86 -1.26 22.33
C GLN A 698 -22.19 -1.80 23.60
N THR A 699 -20.88 -2.08 23.50
CA THR A 699 -20.08 -2.73 24.55
C THR A 699 -18.63 -2.24 24.52
N ASP A 700 -17.96 -2.30 25.67
CA ASP A 700 -16.51 -2.15 25.84
C ASP A 700 -15.73 -3.42 25.45
N GLU A 701 -16.42 -4.56 25.30
CA GLU A 701 -15.86 -5.90 25.06
C GLU A 701 -16.37 -6.53 23.73
N PRO A 702 -16.21 -5.83 22.58
CA PRO A 702 -16.85 -6.21 21.32
C PRO A 702 -16.44 -7.61 20.83
N GLU A 703 -15.16 -7.98 20.88
CA GLU A 703 -14.70 -9.31 20.43
C GLU A 703 -15.39 -10.46 21.18
N LYS A 704 -15.54 -10.32 22.50
CA LYS A 704 -16.15 -11.35 23.35
C LYS A 704 -17.64 -11.46 23.07
N LEU A 705 -18.32 -10.32 22.93
CA LEU A 705 -19.73 -10.31 22.54
C LEU A 705 -19.94 -10.92 21.15
N LEU A 706 -19.08 -10.61 20.19
CA LEU A 706 -19.11 -11.20 18.84
C LEU A 706 -19.00 -12.73 18.88
N ARG A 707 -18.01 -13.26 19.62
CA ARG A 707 -17.86 -14.71 19.80
C ARG A 707 -19.10 -15.35 20.43
N TYR A 708 -19.68 -14.68 21.43
CA TYR A 708 -20.89 -15.15 22.09
C TYR A 708 -22.10 -15.24 21.14
N LEU A 709 -22.34 -14.17 20.36
CA LEU A 709 -23.45 -14.11 19.40
C LEU A 709 -23.30 -15.13 18.26
N ASN A 710 -22.07 -15.33 17.77
CA ASN A 710 -21.76 -16.35 16.76
C ASN A 710 -22.10 -17.75 17.27
N GLY A 711 -21.73 -18.08 18.51
CA GLY A 711 -22.05 -19.38 19.12
C GLY A 711 -23.55 -19.64 19.33
N LYS A 712 -24.39 -18.59 19.24
CA LYS A 712 -25.85 -18.66 19.37
C LYS A 712 -26.58 -18.55 18.03
N GLU A 713 -25.85 -18.48 16.90
CA GLU A 713 -26.42 -18.23 15.56
C GLU A 713 -27.29 -16.96 15.47
N LYS A 714 -26.99 -15.96 16.32
CA LYS A 714 -27.70 -14.67 16.35
C LYS A 714 -26.99 -13.58 15.52
N ARG A 715 -26.02 -13.96 14.68
CA ARG A 715 -25.22 -13.06 13.85
C ARG A 715 -25.44 -13.22 12.35
#